data_AF-A0AAD7MX93-F1
#
_entry.id   AF-A0AAD7MX93-F1
#
_cell.length_a   1.000
_cell.length_b   1.000
_cell.length_c   1.000
_cell.angle_alpha   90.00
_cell.angle_beta   90.00
_cell.angle_gamma   90.00
#
_symmetry.space_group_name_H-M   'P 1'
#
loop_
_entity.id
_entity.type
_entity.pdbx_description
1 polymer ?
#
loop_
_entity_poly.entity_id
_entity_poly.type
_entity_poly.pdbx_seq_one_letter_code
_entity_poly.pdbx_strand_id
1 'polypeptide(L)'
;AYNTQYRAIVLAAKRAGCAQARIGPLLTRIGRMFGVKVHGLMSRRTVSRVCMEAGVRVDMQIGHELARAKAVCLSSDGTSHRNIKYEARHLTYLAPTYTTDPTAPQTESRTRVVEVNHALDHTAQSQYEGWEVANKKIVDAYLNSPLARRDAEEGLSLDSDDLWRKMVSYNADHAADVKLTARKCTEKKAAVAESDLGKAVLKDMSTEEVEEALWEVVQEVSEDPDGLEAQYVLSIFNFALPPALRIEAMQSLAAYLGSKAMEDLPEHQQRRLTQTIFAGCCSHKNHNCALAGVTGMEAAWALLDLIPPVLLANKDNAATIALATNTDSDAVERALKASRRGGYKLTSICGSLFRNKDDKKGHQNLHCHFFSKVKFDITGEHSTIKFPDTSNNRFGSHLDAAAELVTYHSAYIQFLEIIRDSKQTPGLNHAEQNAWNGLNDTATMTECCVMTLYKLAVADPYFAATHKKGVNHIDLGPFHDRLITHIEKLIATPDLLLDPSSPSEDATLDGLPFGDQFAVDSVQFMAPRLPHLEDILIAFLKATLPAWKRFTPEFAPDSIINSLTPAEKLLISIPPTSDDNESLLGGWRDFSRTYSSSTVAHFSGYEAYHRNGTEAFSEAKLRTEEDAVYIMRLARARDASGAMRKFRDDLLAFKQQAVDTARAKQKEKADEAAARIAELTAVAVIIDAEKLCKLNKAALREQLDVRRELLKESVIAATKLKEMKNKPDMLKAILASDQRYASCCTARRPRDITDLFCTDACTLRHWKPSKRRRKHSLFSSLGVFC
;
A
#
# COMPACT_ATOMS: atom_id res chain seq x y z
N ALA A 1 -14.38 -7.99 -43.19
CA ALA A 1 -14.24 -8.02 -41.71
C ALA A 1 -15.37 -7.17 -41.11
N TYR A 2 -15.72 -7.30 -39.83
CA TYR A 2 -16.61 -6.32 -39.18
C TYR A 2 -15.96 -4.93 -39.27
N ASN A 3 -16.73 -3.84 -39.30
CA ASN A 3 -16.20 -2.47 -39.37
C ASN A 3 -16.05 -1.84 -37.95
N THR A 4 -15.54 -0.61 -37.85
CA THR A 4 -15.26 0.05 -36.56
C THR A 4 -16.53 0.27 -35.74
N GLN A 5 -17.63 0.70 -36.35
CA GLN A 5 -18.92 0.91 -35.67
C GLN A 5 -19.45 -0.40 -35.05
N TYR A 6 -19.35 -1.51 -35.79
CA TYR A 6 -19.79 -2.81 -35.27
C TYR A 6 -18.93 -3.28 -34.08
N ARG A 7 -17.65 -2.89 -34.02
CA ARG A 7 -16.78 -3.16 -32.86
C ARG A 7 -17.12 -2.29 -31.65
N ALA A 8 -17.44 -1.02 -31.86
CA ALA A 8 -17.89 -0.13 -30.80
C ALA A 8 -19.14 -0.68 -30.10
N ILE A 9 -20.13 -1.12 -30.90
CA ILE A 9 -21.35 -1.78 -30.38
C ILE A 9 -21.01 -3.03 -29.55
N VAL A 10 -20.01 -3.82 -29.96
CA VAL A 10 -19.57 -5.01 -29.20
C VAL A 10 -18.98 -4.64 -27.85
N LEU A 11 -18.18 -3.57 -27.78
CA LEU A 11 -17.63 -3.06 -26.51
C LEU A 11 -18.76 -2.54 -25.60
N ALA A 12 -19.70 -1.77 -26.16
CA ALA A 12 -20.87 -1.30 -25.43
C ALA A 12 -21.75 -2.45 -24.88
N ALA A 13 -22.02 -3.47 -25.71
CA ALA A 13 -22.77 -4.65 -25.28
C ALA A 13 -22.04 -5.42 -24.18
N LYS A 14 -20.71 -5.54 -24.25
CA LYS A 14 -19.91 -6.17 -23.19
C LYS A 14 -19.99 -5.38 -21.88
N ARG A 15 -20.04 -4.04 -21.95
CA ARG A 15 -20.20 -3.14 -20.80
C ARG A 15 -21.56 -3.24 -20.13
N ALA A 16 -22.60 -3.46 -20.93
CA ALA A 16 -23.92 -3.80 -20.43
C ALA A 16 -24.02 -5.21 -19.81
N GLY A 17 -22.90 -5.93 -19.64
CA GLY A 17 -22.87 -7.24 -19.00
C GLY A 17 -23.17 -8.42 -19.94
N CYS A 18 -23.29 -8.21 -21.25
CA CYS A 18 -23.54 -9.30 -22.18
C CYS A 18 -22.37 -10.29 -22.20
N ALA A 19 -22.68 -11.59 -22.03
CA ALA A 19 -21.69 -12.63 -22.20
C ALA A 19 -21.14 -12.63 -23.64
N GLN A 20 -19.82 -12.76 -23.81
CA GLN A 20 -19.17 -12.64 -25.13
C GLN A 20 -19.76 -13.59 -26.20
N ALA A 21 -20.12 -14.82 -25.81
CA ALA A 21 -20.74 -15.80 -26.70
C ALA A 21 -22.17 -15.43 -27.13
N ARG A 22 -22.83 -14.50 -26.42
CA ARG A 22 -24.21 -14.07 -26.67
C ARG A 22 -24.31 -12.78 -27.47
N ILE A 23 -23.22 -12.00 -27.56
CA ILE A 23 -23.22 -10.71 -28.29
C ILE A 23 -23.54 -10.92 -29.77
N GLY A 24 -22.86 -11.83 -30.47
CA GLY A 24 -23.16 -12.11 -31.88
C GLY A 24 -24.64 -12.45 -32.14
N PRO A 25 -25.21 -13.46 -31.44
CA PRO A 25 -26.63 -13.78 -31.54
C PRO A 25 -27.57 -12.62 -31.18
N LEU A 26 -27.21 -11.82 -30.17
CA LEU A 26 -27.99 -10.66 -29.75
C LEU A 26 -28.04 -9.61 -30.86
N LEU A 27 -26.90 -9.28 -31.47
CA LEU A 27 -26.84 -8.32 -32.58
C LEU A 27 -27.63 -8.80 -33.78
N THR A 28 -27.61 -10.09 -34.11
CA THR A 28 -28.47 -10.66 -35.16
C THR A 28 -29.95 -10.51 -34.84
N ARG A 29 -30.37 -10.72 -33.59
CA ARG A 29 -31.78 -10.55 -33.17
C ARG A 29 -32.21 -9.08 -33.24
N ILE A 30 -31.38 -8.17 -32.74
CA ILE A 30 -31.63 -6.72 -32.81
C ILE A 30 -31.73 -6.28 -34.27
N GLY A 31 -30.79 -6.69 -35.14
CA GLY A 31 -30.84 -6.37 -36.56
C GLY A 31 -32.15 -6.83 -37.22
N ARG A 32 -32.59 -8.08 -36.96
CA ARG A 32 -33.88 -8.59 -37.47
C ARG A 32 -35.07 -7.74 -37.03
N MET A 33 -35.08 -7.29 -35.78
CA MET A 33 -36.14 -6.43 -35.25
C MET A 33 -36.25 -5.10 -36.01
N PHE A 34 -35.11 -4.55 -36.44
CA PHE A 34 -35.04 -3.32 -37.24
C PHE A 34 -35.10 -3.56 -38.76
N GLY A 35 -35.40 -4.79 -39.22
CA GLY A 35 -35.40 -5.13 -40.64
C GLY A 35 -34.01 -5.16 -41.30
N VAL A 36 -32.93 -5.11 -40.51
CA VAL A 36 -31.55 -5.12 -40.99
C VAL A 36 -30.99 -6.55 -40.98
N LYS A 37 -30.53 -7.02 -42.14
CA LYS A 37 -29.85 -8.31 -42.26
C LYS A 37 -28.39 -8.20 -41.79
N VAL A 38 -28.10 -8.73 -40.61
CA VAL A 38 -26.71 -8.85 -40.11
C VAL A 38 -26.03 -10.05 -40.79
N HIS A 39 -24.98 -9.78 -41.57
CA HIS A 39 -24.21 -10.81 -42.25
C HIS A 39 -23.12 -11.39 -41.34
N GLY A 40 -23.11 -12.72 -41.21
CA GLY A 40 -22.18 -13.45 -40.35
C GLY A 40 -22.60 -13.49 -38.88
N LEU A 41 -22.17 -14.53 -38.17
CA LEU A 41 -22.37 -14.64 -36.72
C LEU A 41 -21.05 -14.35 -36.02
N MET A 42 -21.00 -13.27 -35.23
CA MET A 42 -19.78 -12.94 -34.50
C MET A 42 -19.52 -13.99 -33.42
N SER A 43 -18.38 -14.67 -33.53
CA SER A 43 -17.97 -15.68 -32.55
C SER A 43 -17.51 -15.06 -31.24
N ARG A 44 -17.52 -15.85 -30.15
CA ARG A 44 -16.90 -15.49 -28.87
C ARG A 44 -15.44 -15.04 -29.05
N ARG A 45 -14.68 -15.74 -29.91
CA ARG A 45 -13.26 -15.42 -30.18
C ARG A 45 -13.11 -14.05 -30.84
N THR A 46 -14.01 -13.72 -31.77
CA THR A 46 -14.02 -12.40 -32.41
C THR A 46 -14.31 -11.30 -31.40
N VAL A 47 -15.32 -11.49 -30.54
CA VAL A 47 -15.63 -10.54 -29.45
C VAL A 47 -14.42 -10.34 -28.53
N SER A 48 -13.77 -11.43 -28.11
CA SER A 48 -12.58 -11.34 -27.26
C SER A 48 -11.44 -10.55 -27.92
N ARG A 49 -11.25 -10.70 -29.23
CA ARG A 49 -10.27 -9.92 -30.00
C ARG A 49 -10.65 -8.44 -30.06
N VAL A 50 -11.92 -8.11 -30.24
CA VAL A 50 -12.40 -6.73 -30.20
C VAL A 50 -12.09 -6.07 -28.85
N CYS A 51 -12.25 -6.79 -27.74
CA CYS A 51 -11.85 -6.28 -26.43
C CYS A 51 -10.33 -6.07 -26.31
N MET A 52 -9.49 -6.93 -26.90
CA MET A 52 -8.03 -6.72 -26.92
C MET A 52 -7.62 -5.54 -27.80
N GLU A 53 -8.30 -5.33 -28.92
CA GLU A 53 -8.12 -4.16 -29.77
C GLU A 53 -8.44 -2.86 -29.01
N ALA A 54 -9.33 -2.89 -28.02
CA ALA A 54 -9.63 -1.72 -27.17
C ALA A 54 -8.37 -1.23 -26.42
N GLY A 55 -7.57 -2.15 -25.88
CA GLY A 55 -6.29 -1.80 -25.23
C GLY A 55 -5.26 -1.22 -26.18
N VAL A 56 -5.23 -1.65 -27.45
CA VAL A 56 -4.36 -1.02 -28.45
C VAL A 56 -4.79 0.41 -28.74
N ARG A 57 -6.10 0.67 -28.83
CA ARG A 57 -6.63 2.04 -29.01
C ARG A 57 -6.30 2.94 -27.83
N VAL A 58 -6.32 2.40 -26.60
CA VAL A 58 -5.88 3.11 -25.39
C VAL A 58 -4.42 3.52 -25.50
N ASP A 59 -3.53 2.59 -25.84
CA ASP A 59 -2.10 2.90 -25.98
C ASP A 59 -1.86 3.97 -27.06
N MET A 60 -2.55 3.86 -28.20
CA MET A 60 -2.49 4.87 -29.28
C MET A 60 -3.01 6.24 -28.84
N GLN A 61 -4.11 6.27 -28.08
CA GLN A 61 -4.67 7.50 -27.51
C GLN A 61 -3.64 8.18 -26.60
N ILE A 62 -3.08 7.43 -25.65
CA ILE A 62 -2.12 7.99 -24.70
C ILE A 62 -0.87 8.49 -25.45
N GLY A 63 -0.37 7.77 -26.45
CA GLY A 63 0.76 8.25 -27.26
C GLY A 63 0.46 9.55 -28.02
N HIS A 64 -0.71 9.63 -28.66
CA HIS A 64 -1.19 10.84 -29.35
C HIS A 64 -1.36 12.03 -28.40
N GLU A 65 -1.87 11.79 -27.19
CA GLU A 65 -2.05 12.82 -26.16
C GLU A 65 -0.72 13.24 -25.52
N LEU A 66 0.18 12.29 -25.24
CA LEU A 66 1.53 12.56 -24.72
C LEU A 66 2.36 13.41 -25.67
N ALA A 67 2.22 13.23 -26.97
CA ALA A 67 2.90 14.06 -27.97
C ALA A 67 2.53 15.55 -27.83
N ARG A 68 1.30 15.85 -27.36
CA ARG A 68 0.77 17.21 -27.15
C ARG A 68 0.91 17.72 -25.72
N ALA A 69 1.00 16.83 -24.75
CA ALA A 69 1.08 17.19 -23.34
C ALA A 69 2.37 17.99 -23.06
N LYS A 70 2.23 19.03 -22.23
CA LYS A 70 3.37 19.84 -21.76
C LYS A 70 3.90 19.40 -20.40
N ALA A 71 3.03 18.78 -19.60
CA ALA A 71 3.32 18.33 -18.25
C ALA A 71 2.48 17.09 -17.95
N VAL A 72 3.07 16.13 -17.25
CA VAL A 72 2.47 14.83 -16.93
C VAL A 72 2.72 14.48 -15.47
N CYS A 73 1.67 14.03 -14.79
CA CYS A 73 1.72 13.39 -13.48
C CYS A 73 1.65 11.88 -13.64
N LEU A 74 2.64 11.16 -13.13
CA LEU A 74 2.59 9.69 -13.01
C LEU A 74 1.87 9.30 -11.73
N SER A 75 1.13 8.20 -11.75
CA SER A 75 0.50 7.67 -10.55
C SER A 75 0.45 6.15 -10.58
N SER A 76 0.78 5.49 -9.47
CA SER A 76 0.71 4.04 -9.36
C SER A 76 0.29 3.58 -7.98
N ASP A 77 -0.35 2.41 -7.92
CA ASP A 77 -0.60 1.70 -6.67
C ASP A 77 -0.48 0.18 -6.89
N GLY A 78 -0.16 -0.54 -5.81
CA GLY A 78 0.09 -1.98 -5.80
C GLY A 78 -0.81 -2.72 -4.82
N THR A 79 -1.38 -3.85 -5.25
CA THR A 79 -2.11 -4.75 -4.34
C THR A 79 -1.70 -6.21 -4.52
N SER A 80 -2.20 -7.06 -3.65
CA SER A 80 -2.03 -8.52 -3.76
C SER A 80 -3.39 -9.18 -3.86
N HIS A 81 -3.55 -10.09 -4.82
CA HIS A 81 -4.71 -10.95 -4.92
C HIS A 81 -4.28 -12.41 -5.06
N ARG A 82 -4.68 -13.24 -4.09
CA ARG A 82 -4.33 -14.68 -4.03
C ARG A 82 -2.82 -14.93 -4.21
N ASN A 83 -1.99 -14.20 -3.44
CA ASN A 83 -0.53 -14.26 -3.47
C ASN A 83 0.15 -13.84 -4.79
N ILE A 84 -0.59 -13.23 -5.72
CA ILE A 84 -0.05 -12.59 -6.92
C ILE A 84 -0.10 -11.08 -6.74
N LYS A 85 0.98 -10.38 -7.10
CA LYS A 85 1.06 -8.92 -7.04
C LYS A 85 0.50 -8.31 -8.32
N TYR A 86 -0.18 -7.17 -8.16
CA TYR A 86 -0.76 -6.40 -9.24
C TYR A 86 -0.45 -4.93 -9.02
N GLU A 87 -0.23 -4.21 -10.13
CA GLU A 87 0.02 -2.78 -10.13
C GLU A 87 -0.95 -2.10 -11.09
N ALA A 88 -1.50 -0.98 -10.65
CA ALA A 88 -2.26 -0.05 -11.47
C ALA A 88 -1.41 1.18 -11.76
N ARG A 89 -1.54 1.71 -12.98
CA ARG A 89 -0.84 2.91 -13.44
C ARG A 89 -1.81 3.87 -14.11
N HIS A 90 -1.68 5.15 -13.78
CA HIS A 90 -2.39 6.25 -14.42
C HIS A 90 -1.46 7.40 -14.77
N LEU A 91 -1.83 8.14 -15.81
CA LEU A 91 -1.22 9.43 -16.15
C LEU A 91 -2.26 10.53 -16.02
N THR A 92 -1.91 11.64 -15.40
CA THR A 92 -2.76 12.84 -15.39
C THR A 92 -2.09 13.98 -16.14
N TYR A 93 -2.81 14.60 -17.07
CA TYR A 93 -2.35 15.73 -17.87
C TYR A 93 -3.53 16.49 -18.49
N LEU A 94 -3.26 17.65 -19.07
CA LEU A 94 -4.23 18.37 -19.91
C LEU A 94 -4.36 17.67 -21.26
N ALA A 95 -5.43 16.92 -21.44
CA ALA A 95 -5.71 16.16 -22.65
C ALA A 95 -6.62 16.96 -23.60
N PRO A 96 -6.49 16.79 -24.93
CA PRO A 96 -7.45 17.30 -25.89
C PRO A 96 -8.86 16.78 -25.63
N THR A 97 -9.87 17.60 -25.88
CA THR A 97 -11.26 17.15 -25.89
C THR A 97 -11.63 16.65 -27.29
N TYR A 98 -12.37 15.54 -27.35
CA TYR A 98 -12.83 14.93 -28.61
C TYR A 98 -14.35 15.09 -28.81
N THR A 99 -14.94 16.05 -28.11
CA THR A 99 -16.36 16.39 -28.27
C THR A 99 -16.57 17.23 -29.52
N THR A 100 -17.75 17.10 -30.13
CA THR A 100 -18.18 17.96 -31.24
C THR A 100 -18.80 19.28 -30.75
N ASP A 101 -18.94 19.45 -29.45
CA ASP A 101 -19.45 20.68 -28.83
C ASP A 101 -18.42 21.82 -28.96
N PRO A 102 -18.71 22.89 -29.73
CA PRO A 102 -17.78 24.00 -29.92
C PRO A 102 -17.59 24.86 -28.67
N THR A 103 -18.43 24.70 -27.65
CA THR A 103 -18.34 25.43 -26.38
C THR A 103 -17.45 24.73 -25.34
N ALA A 104 -17.08 23.48 -25.59
CA ALA A 104 -16.22 22.72 -24.70
C ALA A 104 -14.78 23.27 -24.72
N PRO A 105 -14.06 23.20 -23.59
CA PRO A 105 -12.66 23.61 -23.57
C PRO A 105 -11.83 22.73 -24.53
N GLN A 106 -10.84 23.32 -25.20
CA GLN A 106 -9.98 22.57 -26.14
C GLN A 106 -9.16 21.49 -25.44
N THR A 107 -8.75 21.77 -24.20
CA THR A 107 -8.06 20.81 -23.33
C THR A 107 -8.69 20.81 -21.96
N GLU A 108 -8.65 19.66 -21.30
CA GLU A 108 -9.12 19.51 -19.93
C GLU A 108 -8.24 18.54 -19.16
N SER A 109 -8.20 18.70 -17.84
CA SER A 109 -7.50 17.74 -16.98
C SER A 109 -8.16 16.36 -17.08
N ARG A 110 -7.37 15.36 -17.47
CA ARG A 110 -7.80 13.96 -17.55
C ARG A 110 -6.79 13.05 -16.89
N THR A 111 -7.30 12.13 -16.08
CA THR A 111 -6.55 10.97 -15.57
C THR A 111 -6.84 9.79 -16.48
N ARG A 112 -5.83 9.32 -17.20
CA ARG A 112 -5.88 8.18 -18.11
C ARG A 112 -5.35 6.93 -17.41
N VAL A 113 -6.14 5.86 -17.45
CA VAL A 113 -5.67 4.50 -17.14
C VAL A 113 -4.62 4.10 -18.16
N VAL A 114 -3.42 3.76 -17.69
CA VAL A 114 -2.37 3.17 -18.53
C VAL A 114 -2.56 1.66 -18.57
N GLU A 115 -2.61 1.03 -17.39
CA GLU A 115 -2.84 -0.40 -17.26
C GLU A 115 -3.11 -0.85 -15.82
N VAL A 116 -3.70 -2.05 -15.69
CA VAL A 116 -3.41 -2.98 -14.60
C VAL A 116 -2.56 -4.11 -15.14
N ASN A 117 -1.49 -4.47 -14.43
CA ASN A 117 -0.66 -5.60 -14.81
C ASN A 117 -0.19 -6.40 -13.60
N HIS A 118 0.34 -7.60 -13.86
CA HIS A 118 1.01 -8.40 -12.84
C HIS A 118 2.38 -7.81 -12.50
N ALA A 119 2.81 -8.02 -11.26
CA ALA A 119 4.17 -7.76 -10.81
C ALA A 119 4.78 -9.01 -10.16
N LEU A 120 6.10 -9.17 -10.24
CA LEU A 120 6.81 -10.29 -9.60
C LEU A 120 6.96 -10.03 -8.09
N ASP A 121 7.27 -8.79 -7.74
CA ASP A 121 7.35 -8.29 -6.38
C ASP A 121 6.74 -6.89 -6.26
N HIS A 122 7.01 -6.22 -5.14
CA HIS A 122 6.55 -4.85 -4.85
C HIS A 122 7.75 -3.92 -4.59
N THR A 123 8.91 -4.19 -5.20
CA THR A 123 10.09 -3.35 -5.00
C THR A 123 9.96 -2.07 -5.83
N ALA A 124 10.58 -1.00 -5.34
CA ALA A 124 10.63 0.27 -6.06
C ALA A 124 11.28 0.13 -7.45
N GLN A 125 12.24 -0.78 -7.59
CA GLN A 125 12.91 -1.06 -8.86
C GLN A 125 11.94 -1.71 -9.86
N SER A 126 11.21 -2.75 -9.45
CA SER A 126 10.23 -3.40 -10.35
C SER A 126 9.06 -2.47 -10.70
N GLN A 127 8.63 -1.61 -9.78
CA GLN A 127 7.60 -0.60 -10.08
C GLN A 127 8.08 0.40 -11.16
N TYR A 128 9.33 0.87 -11.06
CA TYR A 128 9.98 1.74 -12.03
C TYR A 128 10.15 1.05 -13.40
N GLU A 129 10.69 -0.17 -13.43
CA GLU A 129 10.85 -0.94 -14.67
C GLU A 129 9.50 -1.17 -15.37
N GLY A 130 8.45 -1.40 -14.59
CA GLY A 130 7.10 -1.51 -15.14
C GLY A 130 6.61 -0.20 -15.78
N TRP A 131 7.06 0.98 -15.33
CA TRP A 131 6.82 2.24 -16.05
C TRP A 131 7.58 2.31 -17.37
N GLU A 132 8.84 1.87 -17.43
CA GLU A 132 9.60 1.81 -18.69
C GLU A 132 8.92 0.89 -19.71
N VAL A 133 8.47 -0.29 -19.26
CA VAL A 133 7.72 -1.24 -20.11
C VAL A 133 6.40 -0.63 -20.58
N ALA A 134 5.65 0.03 -19.70
CA ALA A 134 4.39 0.68 -20.05
C ALA A 134 4.59 1.83 -21.05
N ASN A 135 5.61 2.66 -20.83
CA ASN A 135 5.97 3.76 -21.73
C ASN A 135 6.35 3.23 -23.12
N LYS A 136 7.24 2.24 -23.18
CA LYS A 136 7.63 1.60 -24.44
C LYS A 136 6.42 1.04 -25.19
N LYS A 137 5.51 0.36 -24.48
CA LYS A 137 4.27 -0.18 -25.06
C LYS A 137 3.39 0.91 -25.69
N ILE A 138 3.26 2.07 -25.02
CA ILE A 138 2.50 3.22 -25.52
C ILE A 138 3.17 3.82 -26.75
N VAL A 139 4.46 4.15 -26.64
CA VAL A 139 5.26 4.76 -27.72
C VAL A 139 5.27 3.87 -28.95
N ASP A 140 5.55 2.58 -28.80
CA ASP A 140 5.58 1.63 -29.92
C ASP A 140 4.20 1.48 -30.59
N ALA A 141 3.11 1.53 -29.82
CA ALA A 141 1.75 1.43 -30.38
C ALA A 141 1.35 2.68 -31.16
N TYR A 142 1.83 3.86 -30.77
CA TYR A 142 1.55 5.11 -31.46
C TYR A 142 2.49 5.34 -32.64
N LEU A 143 3.81 5.33 -32.44
CA LEU A 143 4.80 5.67 -33.48
C LEU A 143 4.74 4.74 -34.69
N ASN A 144 4.43 3.47 -34.50
CA ASN A 144 4.30 2.52 -35.60
C ASN A 144 2.91 2.55 -36.28
N SER A 145 2.02 3.44 -35.86
CA SER A 145 0.65 3.51 -36.37
C SER A 145 0.51 4.42 -37.59
N PRO A 146 -0.53 4.20 -38.44
CA PRO A 146 -0.85 5.14 -39.51
C PRO A 146 -1.24 6.53 -38.99
N LEU A 147 -1.76 6.63 -37.76
CA LEU A 147 -2.08 7.91 -37.12
C LEU A 147 -0.84 8.76 -36.90
N ALA A 148 0.26 8.19 -36.39
CA ALA A 148 1.50 8.94 -36.16
C ALA A 148 2.08 9.53 -37.45
N ARG A 149 1.93 8.84 -38.59
CA ARG A 149 2.34 9.40 -39.90
C ARG A 149 1.53 10.64 -40.27
N ARG A 150 0.22 10.62 -40.05
CA ARG A 150 -0.66 11.78 -40.29
C ARG A 150 -0.37 12.92 -39.32
N ASP A 151 -0.22 12.60 -38.05
CA ASP A 151 0.13 13.58 -37.02
C ASP A 151 1.51 14.24 -37.31
N ALA A 152 2.47 13.51 -37.89
CA ALA A 152 3.76 14.05 -38.29
C ALA A 152 3.66 15.07 -39.45
N GLU A 153 2.72 14.88 -40.39
CA GLU A 153 2.41 15.88 -41.43
C GLU A 153 1.86 17.18 -40.82
N GLU A 154 1.19 17.09 -39.65
CA GLU A 154 0.73 18.22 -38.85
C GLU A 154 1.81 18.78 -37.88
N GLY A 155 3.06 18.30 -37.99
CA GLY A 155 4.19 18.75 -37.18
C GLY A 155 4.25 18.17 -35.77
N LEU A 156 3.50 17.12 -35.48
CA LEU A 156 3.50 16.48 -34.17
C LEU A 156 4.48 15.30 -34.13
N SER A 157 5.34 15.29 -33.12
CA SER A 157 6.29 14.20 -32.85
C SER A 157 6.16 13.68 -31.42
N LEU A 158 6.49 12.41 -31.24
CA LEU A 158 6.67 11.77 -29.93
C LEU A 158 8.03 11.08 -29.92
N ASP A 159 8.80 11.24 -28.85
CA ASP A 159 10.03 10.49 -28.62
C ASP A 159 9.86 9.48 -27.46
N SER A 160 10.70 8.45 -27.40
CA SER A 160 10.64 7.43 -26.35
C SER A 160 10.82 8.00 -24.94
N ASP A 161 11.57 9.10 -24.79
CA ASP A 161 11.82 9.69 -23.48
C ASP A 161 10.85 10.84 -23.12
N ASP A 162 9.85 11.13 -23.98
CA ASP A 162 8.94 12.26 -23.77
C ASP A 162 8.12 12.16 -22.48
N LEU A 163 7.76 10.95 -22.06
CA LEU A 163 7.09 10.76 -20.78
C LEU A 163 7.93 11.33 -19.62
N TRP A 164 9.24 11.05 -19.64
CA TRP A 164 10.18 11.46 -18.61
C TRP A 164 10.49 12.96 -18.71
N ARG A 165 10.71 13.48 -19.94
CA ARG A 165 10.88 14.92 -20.18
C ARG A 165 9.72 15.73 -19.60
N LYS A 166 8.49 15.27 -19.88
CA LYS A 166 7.23 15.93 -19.51
C LYS A 166 6.78 15.61 -18.08
N MET A 167 7.40 14.67 -17.39
CA MET A 167 7.06 14.36 -16.01
C MET A 167 7.31 15.58 -15.12
N VAL A 168 6.30 15.99 -14.37
CA VAL A 168 6.39 17.10 -13.39
C VAL A 168 6.06 16.64 -11.98
N SER A 169 5.40 15.49 -11.84
CA SER A 169 4.96 15.00 -10.54
C SER A 169 4.72 13.50 -10.52
N TYR A 170 4.69 12.96 -9.31
CA TYR A 170 4.30 11.60 -8.99
C TYR A 170 3.24 11.61 -7.88
N ASN A 171 2.07 11.03 -8.13
CA ASN A 171 0.98 10.94 -7.17
C ASN A 171 0.77 9.50 -6.70
N ALA A 172 0.88 9.25 -5.40
CA ALA A 172 0.70 7.93 -4.84
C ALA A 172 0.47 7.96 -3.32
N ASP A 173 0.39 6.79 -2.69
CA ASP A 173 0.31 6.70 -1.23
C ASP A 173 1.64 7.08 -0.54
N HIS A 174 1.66 7.05 0.80
CA HIS A 174 2.82 7.48 1.58
C HIS A 174 3.82 6.35 1.88
N ALA A 175 3.74 5.20 1.20
CA ALA A 175 4.61 4.07 1.45
C ALA A 175 6.07 4.37 1.03
N ALA A 176 7.03 3.78 1.76
CA ALA A 176 8.45 4.09 1.57
C ALA A 176 9.01 3.57 0.23
N ASP A 177 8.53 2.41 -0.21
CA ASP A 177 8.82 1.83 -1.53
C ASP A 177 8.29 2.73 -2.65
N VAL A 178 7.07 3.24 -2.53
CA VAL A 178 6.46 4.12 -3.51
C VAL A 178 7.19 5.47 -3.60
N LYS A 179 7.61 6.05 -2.47
CA LYS A 179 8.48 7.25 -2.46
C LYS A 179 9.83 6.99 -3.13
N LEU A 180 10.36 5.78 -3.01
CA LEU A 180 11.58 5.38 -3.70
C LEU A 180 11.33 5.22 -5.22
N THR A 181 10.19 4.69 -5.65
CA THR A 181 9.78 4.63 -7.06
C THR A 181 9.69 6.03 -7.68
N ALA A 182 9.07 6.99 -6.96
CA ALA A 182 8.98 8.39 -7.41
C ALA A 182 10.37 9.03 -7.57
N ARG A 183 11.31 8.72 -6.67
CA ARG A 183 12.72 9.15 -6.79
C ARG A 183 13.38 8.56 -8.02
N LYS A 184 13.25 7.24 -8.27
CA LYS A 184 13.78 6.60 -9.48
C LYS A 184 13.23 7.21 -10.78
N CYS A 185 11.93 7.54 -10.80
CA CYS A 185 11.33 8.24 -11.94
C CYS A 185 11.90 9.66 -12.13
N THR A 186 12.19 10.34 -11.02
CA THR A 186 12.81 11.68 -11.03
C THR A 186 14.27 11.62 -11.50
N GLU A 187 15.04 10.61 -11.04
CA GLU A 187 16.39 10.33 -11.52
C GLU A 187 16.40 10.06 -13.03
N LYS A 188 15.43 9.27 -13.53
CA LYS A 188 15.27 9.05 -14.98
C LYS A 188 14.96 10.33 -15.74
N LYS A 189 14.11 11.21 -15.22
CA LYS A 189 13.86 12.53 -15.81
C LYS A 189 15.14 13.37 -15.89
N ALA A 190 15.92 13.43 -14.79
CA ALA A 190 17.18 14.17 -14.76
C ALA A 190 18.17 13.63 -15.81
N ALA A 191 18.36 12.31 -15.86
CA ALA A 191 19.24 11.66 -16.84
C ALA A 191 18.81 11.93 -18.30
N VAL A 192 17.50 11.99 -18.56
CA VAL A 192 16.96 12.38 -19.88
C VAL A 192 17.28 13.84 -20.20
N ALA A 193 17.10 14.74 -19.24
CA ALA A 193 17.41 16.16 -19.43
C ALA A 193 18.91 16.41 -19.69
N GLU A 194 19.79 15.74 -18.94
CA GLU A 194 21.24 15.75 -19.19
C GLU A 194 21.54 15.24 -20.60
N SER A 195 20.98 14.08 -20.98
CA SER A 195 21.16 13.53 -22.33
C SER A 195 20.71 14.48 -23.43
N ASP A 196 19.59 15.20 -23.24
CA ASP A 196 19.09 16.18 -24.21
C ASP A 196 20.01 17.39 -24.33
N LEU A 197 20.49 17.93 -23.20
CA LEU A 197 21.45 19.04 -23.19
C LEU A 197 22.76 18.64 -23.88
N GLY A 198 23.29 17.47 -23.56
CA GLY A 198 24.53 17.01 -24.19
C GLY A 198 24.37 16.71 -25.68
N LYS A 199 23.23 16.19 -26.12
CA LYS A 199 22.92 16.06 -27.56
C LYS A 199 22.84 17.41 -28.25
N ALA A 200 22.31 18.44 -27.58
CA ALA A 200 22.27 19.79 -28.12
C ALA A 200 23.70 20.36 -28.28
N VAL A 201 24.54 20.20 -27.26
CA VAL A 201 25.96 20.58 -27.33
C VAL A 201 26.67 19.83 -28.47
N LEU A 202 26.54 18.51 -28.54
CA LEU A 202 27.17 17.68 -29.58
C LEU A 202 26.75 18.05 -31.00
N LYS A 203 25.54 18.57 -31.19
CA LYS A 203 25.04 18.97 -32.51
C LYS A 203 25.77 20.21 -33.03
N ASP A 204 26.22 21.07 -32.12
CA ASP A 204 26.87 22.33 -32.45
C ASP A 204 28.41 22.22 -32.47
N MET A 205 28.95 21.09 -32.00
CA MET A 205 30.39 20.79 -31.99
C MET A 205 30.93 20.34 -33.37
N SER A 206 32.16 20.73 -33.68
CA SER A 206 32.94 20.17 -34.78
C SER A 206 33.43 18.76 -34.46
N THR A 207 33.87 18.01 -35.48
CA THR A 207 34.46 16.67 -35.28
C THR A 207 35.67 16.73 -34.34
N GLU A 208 36.51 17.74 -34.48
CA GLU A 208 37.70 17.95 -33.64
C GLU A 208 37.32 18.26 -32.19
N GLU A 209 36.31 19.09 -31.96
CA GLU A 209 35.81 19.41 -30.61
C GLU A 209 35.21 18.16 -29.94
N VAL A 210 34.52 17.30 -30.70
CA VAL A 210 33.99 16.03 -30.20
C VAL A 210 35.12 15.09 -29.78
N GLU A 211 36.19 15.01 -30.57
CA GLU A 211 37.39 14.22 -30.24
C GLU A 211 38.09 14.73 -28.97
N GLU A 212 38.18 16.05 -28.79
CA GLU A 212 38.76 16.69 -27.60
C GLU A 212 37.91 16.47 -26.35
N ALA A 213 36.60 16.70 -26.41
CA ALA A 213 35.69 16.44 -25.29
C ALA A 213 35.65 14.96 -24.90
N LEU A 214 35.76 14.06 -25.87
CA LEU A 214 35.91 12.65 -25.60
C LEU A 214 37.21 12.34 -24.85
N TRP A 215 38.32 12.99 -25.21
CA TRP A 215 39.59 12.84 -24.49
C TRP A 215 39.46 13.29 -23.02
N GLU A 216 38.74 14.39 -22.75
CA GLU A 216 38.45 14.83 -21.38
C GLU A 216 37.67 13.79 -20.56
N VAL A 217 36.62 13.18 -21.15
CA VAL A 217 35.85 12.10 -20.47
C VAL A 217 36.76 10.93 -20.09
N VAL A 218 37.67 10.53 -20.98
CA VAL A 218 38.60 9.43 -20.72
C VAL A 218 39.59 9.77 -19.59
N GLN A 219 40.07 11.00 -19.55
CA GLN A 219 40.97 11.49 -18.48
C GLN A 219 40.26 11.54 -17.12
N GLU A 220 38.97 11.87 -17.08
CA GLU A 220 38.21 11.98 -15.84
C GLU A 220 37.73 10.60 -15.30
N VAL A 221 37.50 9.63 -16.20
CA VAL A 221 37.07 8.27 -15.83
C VAL A 221 38.26 7.34 -15.52
N SER A 222 39.46 7.63 -16.03
CA SER A 222 40.66 6.80 -15.78
C SER A 222 41.51 7.34 -14.63
N GLU A 223 41.77 6.52 -13.60
CA GLU A 223 42.75 6.84 -12.55
C GLU A 223 44.21 6.81 -13.07
N ASP A 224 44.45 6.23 -14.25
CA ASP A 224 45.75 6.17 -14.94
C ASP A 224 45.58 6.45 -16.44
N PRO A 225 45.86 7.68 -16.92
CA PRO A 225 45.67 8.07 -18.31
C PRO A 225 46.61 7.35 -19.30
N ASP A 226 47.69 6.72 -18.81
CA ASP A 226 48.65 5.96 -19.63
C ASP A 226 48.46 4.43 -19.50
N GLY A 227 47.52 3.98 -18.67
CA GLY A 227 47.24 2.59 -18.36
C GLY A 227 46.55 1.81 -19.49
N LEU A 228 46.63 0.47 -19.43
CA LEU A 228 46.03 -0.45 -20.42
C LEU A 228 44.51 -0.26 -20.59
N GLU A 229 43.81 0.23 -19.57
CA GLU A 229 42.39 0.59 -19.61
C GLU A 229 42.13 1.84 -20.45
N ALA A 230 42.92 2.91 -20.29
CA ALA A 230 42.87 4.09 -21.14
C ALA A 230 43.23 3.76 -22.60
N GLN A 231 44.15 2.81 -22.83
CA GLN A 231 44.48 2.31 -24.18
C GLN A 231 43.38 1.42 -24.78
N TYR A 232 42.69 0.60 -23.98
CA TYR A 232 41.52 -0.18 -24.41
C TYR A 232 40.35 0.75 -24.74
N VAL A 233 40.15 1.79 -23.93
CA VAL A 233 39.22 2.87 -24.19
C VAL A 233 39.65 3.61 -25.46
N LEU A 234 40.92 3.96 -25.69
CA LEU A 234 41.42 4.50 -26.97
C LEU A 234 41.16 3.59 -28.18
N SER A 235 41.10 2.27 -28.00
CA SER A 235 40.73 1.33 -29.08
C SER A 235 39.24 1.39 -29.47
N ILE A 236 38.38 1.95 -28.59
CA ILE A 236 36.98 2.32 -28.89
C ILE A 236 36.93 3.37 -30.02
N PHE A 237 37.95 4.24 -30.11
CA PHE A 237 37.97 5.45 -30.93
C PHE A 237 38.38 5.24 -32.39
N ASN A 238 39.07 4.15 -32.72
CA ASN A 238 39.60 3.94 -34.08
C ASN A 238 38.55 3.43 -35.10
N PHE A 239 37.26 3.71 -34.92
CA PHE A 239 36.14 3.23 -35.75
C PHE A 239 36.04 1.70 -35.93
N ALA A 240 36.85 0.92 -35.22
CA ALA A 240 36.90 -0.54 -35.31
C ALA A 240 35.85 -1.25 -34.41
N LEU A 241 35.05 -0.50 -33.66
CA LEU A 241 34.05 -1.07 -32.76
C LEU A 241 32.79 -1.58 -33.47
N PRO A 242 32.17 -2.64 -32.92
CA PRO A 242 30.80 -2.98 -33.23
C PRO A 242 29.87 -1.76 -33.06
N PRO A 243 28.87 -1.56 -33.93
CA PRO A 243 27.93 -0.43 -33.87
C PRO A 243 27.30 -0.19 -32.50
N ALA A 244 27.06 -1.23 -31.70
CA ALA A 244 26.44 -1.13 -30.38
C ALA A 244 27.31 -0.34 -29.37
N LEU A 245 28.62 -0.64 -29.31
CA LEU A 245 29.55 0.03 -28.39
C LEU A 245 29.79 1.50 -28.78
N ARG A 246 29.67 1.84 -30.07
CA ARG A 246 29.73 3.24 -30.52
C ARG A 246 28.53 4.06 -30.06
N ILE A 247 27.33 3.46 -30.09
CA ILE A 247 26.12 4.11 -29.58
C ILE A 247 26.26 4.36 -28.08
N GLU A 248 26.78 3.38 -27.33
CA GLU A 248 27.00 3.49 -25.89
C GLU A 248 28.03 4.59 -25.56
N ALA A 249 29.16 4.64 -26.26
CA ALA A 249 30.16 5.69 -26.08
C ALA A 249 29.59 7.10 -26.35
N MET A 250 28.83 7.27 -27.42
CA MET A 250 28.17 8.54 -27.75
C MET A 250 27.10 8.93 -26.71
N GLN A 251 26.40 7.95 -26.13
CA GLN A 251 25.45 8.19 -25.05
C GLN A 251 26.15 8.64 -23.77
N SER A 252 27.28 8.03 -23.42
CA SER A 252 28.09 8.43 -22.27
C SER A 252 28.68 9.82 -22.43
N LEU A 253 29.19 10.16 -23.62
CA LEU A 253 29.67 11.51 -23.94
C LEU A 253 28.54 12.54 -23.83
N ALA A 254 27.35 12.23 -24.37
CA ALA A 254 26.19 13.10 -24.24
C ALA A 254 25.77 13.29 -22.77
N ALA A 255 25.83 12.25 -21.95
CA ALA A 255 25.56 12.41 -20.51
C ALA A 255 26.58 13.33 -19.83
N TYR A 256 27.87 13.17 -20.14
CA TYR A 256 28.94 14.01 -19.59
C TYR A 256 28.78 15.49 -19.97
N LEU A 257 28.68 15.78 -21.27
CA LEU A 257 28.49 17.14 -21.77
C LEU A 257 27.18 17.75 -21.25
N GLY A 258 26.16 16.90 -21.11
CA GLY A 258 24.88 17.26 -20.51
C GLY A 258 24.98 17.70 -19.06
N SER A 259 25.78 17.01 -18.25
CA SER A 259 26.02 17.38 -16.85
C SER A 259 26.70 18.74 -16.75
N LYS A 260 27.76 18.98 -17.54
CA LYS A 260 28.43 20.30 -17.59
C LYS A 260 27.45 21.40 -18.02
N ALA A 261 26.70 21.16 -19.10
CA ALA A 261 25.71 22.12 -19.58
C ALA A 261 24.59 22.39 -18.57
N MET A 262 24.22 21.40 -17.75
CA MET A 262 23.24 21.56 -16.66
C MET A 262 23.78 22.49 -15.57
N GLU A 263 25.04 22.36 -15.18
CA GLU A 263 25.68 23.20 -14.16
C GLU A 263 25.72 24.68 -14.54
N ASP A 264 25.88 24.98 -15.83
CA ASP A 264 25.87 26.34 -16.38
C ASP A 264 24.47 26.98 -16.41
N LEU A 265 23.40 26.18 -16.28
CA LEU A 265 22.04 26.72 -16.25
C LEU A 265 21.76 27.44 -14.93
N PRO A 266 20.95 28.51 -14.93
CA PRO A 266 20.45 29.08 -13.69
C PRO A 266 19.71 28.05 -12.83
N GLU A 267 19.82 28.15 -11.50
CA GLU A 267 19.24 27.19 -10.54
C GLU A 267 17.74 26.90 -10.79
N HIS A 268 16.96 27.92 -11.16
CA HIS A 268 15.54 27.72 -11.47
C HIS A 268 15.30 26.85 -12.71
N GLN A 269 16.20 26.85 -13.70
CA GLN A 269 16.10 25.99 -14.88
C GLN A 269 16.57 24.58 -14.57
N GLN A 270 17.69 24.44 -13.84
CA GLN A 270 18.16 23.14 -13.34
C GLN A 270 17.05 22.41 -12.59
N ARG A 271 16.41 23.09 -11.62
CA ARG A 271 15.31 22.52 -10.83
C ARG A 271 14.14 22.04 -11.70
N ARG A 272 13.75 22.81 -12.73
CA ARG A 272 12.66 22.42 -13.65
C ARG A 272 12.98 21.16 -14.45
N LEU A 273 14.25 20.95 -14.78
CA LEU A 273 14.72 19.81 -15.54
C LEU A 273 14.93 18.56 -14.68
N THR A 274 15.35 18.71 -13.42
CA THR A 274 15.81 17.59 -12.59
C THR A 274 14.86 17.20 -11.47
N GLN A 275 13.92 18.08 -11.07
CA GLN A 275 13.04 17.84 -9.92
C GLN A 275 11.59 17.55 -10.33
N THR A 276 10.87 16.85 -9.46
CA THR A 276 9.43 16.59 -9.59
C THR A 276 8.72 16.73 -8.25
N ILE A 277 7.41 16.99 -8.29
CA ILE A 277 6.56 17.08 -7.10
C ILE A 277 6.11 15.68 -6.71
N PHE A 278 6.44 15.23 -5.50
CA PHE A 278 5.78 14.09 -4.90
C PHE A 278 4.49 14.55 -4.22
N ALA A 279 3.35 14.17 -4.79
CA ALA A 279 2.02 14.50 -4.27
C ALA A 279 1.46 13.30 -3.50
N GLY A 280 1.59 13.31 -2.17
CA GLY A 280 1.08 12.23 -1.34
C GLY A 280 -0.45 12.23 -1.26
N CYS A 281 -1.08 11.07 -1.43
CA CYS A 281 -2.54 10.93 -1.41
C CYS A 281 -3.17 11.55 -0.15
N CYS A 282 -4.11 12.49 -0.34
CA CYS A 282 -4.78 13.20 0.74
C CYS A 282 -5.56 12.26 1.67
N SER A 283 -6.20 11.22 1.13
CA SER A 283 -6.95 10.22 1.92
C SER A 283 -6.04 9.50 2.92
N HIS A 284 -4.82 9.14 2.53
CA HIS A 284 -3.86 8.51 3.44
C HIS A 284 -3.24 9.49 4.45
N LYS A 285 -3.13 10.78 4.12
CA LYS A 285 -2.74 11.80 5.12
C LYS A 285 -3.72 11.81 6.29
N ASN A 286 -5.02 11.91 6.00
CA ASN A 286 -6.04 11.88 7.03
C ASN A 286 -6.02 10.57 7.83
N HIS A 287 -5.95 9.41 7.15
CA HIS A 287 -5.87 8.11 7.82
C HIS A 287 -4.69 8.00 8.80
N ASN A 288 -3.50 8.44 8.38
CA ASN A 288 -2.31 8.38 9.22
C ASN A 288 -2.37 9.38 10.38
N CYS A 289 -2.99 10.54 10.18
CA CYS A 289 -3.19 11.56 11.21
C CYS A 289 -4.23 11.14 12.26
N ALA A 290 -5.31 10.48 11.85
CA ALA A 290 -6.29 9.88 12.75
C ALA A 290 -5.68 8.72 13.56
N LEU A 291 -4.83 7.89 12.93
CA LEU A 291 -4.08 6.85 13.62
C LEU A 291 -3.11 7.42 14.67
N ALA A 292 -2.45 8.54 14.36
CA ALA A 292 -1.62 9.25 15.33
C ALA A 292 -2.44 9.75 16.52
N GLY A 293 -3.64 10.29 16.26
CA GLY A 293 -4.59 10.72 17.30
C GLY A 293 -4.98 9.57 18.23
N VAL A 294 -5.36 8.42 17.67
CA VAL A 294 -5.66 7.22 18.48
C VAL A 294 -4.46 6.72 19.26
N THR A 295 -3.26 6.75 18.69
CA THR A 295 -2.05 6.38 19.44
C THR A 295 -1.80 7.36 20.60
N GLY A 296 -2.05 8.65 20.40
CA GLY A 296 -1.94 9.68 21.42
C GLY A 296 -2.95 9.50 22.56
N MET A 297 -4.22 9.23 22.21
CA MET A 297 -5.28 9.01 23.20
C MET A 297 -5.06 7.70 23.98
N GLU A 298 -4.59 6.62 23.32
CA GLU A 298 -4.24 5.36 23.98
C GLU A 298 -3.12 5.57 25.03
N ALA A 299 -2.11 6.41 24.71
CA ALA A 299 -1.03 6.74 25.63
C ALA A 299 -1.48 7.67 26.77
N ALA A 300 -2.46 8.53 26.53
CA ALA A 300 -2.93 9.54 27.48
C ALA A 300 -3.46 8.93 28.77
N TRP A 301 -4.17 7.79 28.71
CA TRP A 301 -4.68 7.10 29.90
C TRP A 301 -3.57 6.80 30.91
N ALA A 302 -2.41 6.33 30.45
CA ALA A 302 -1.28 6.05 31.33
C ALA A 302 -0.54 7.34 31.76
N LEU A 303 -0.41 8.32 30.86
CA LEU A 303 0.28 9.59 31.17
C LEU A 303 -0.47 10.44 32.20
N LEU A 304 -1.80 10.34 32.22
CA LEU A 304 -2.67 11.05 33.14
C LEU A 304 -3.05 10.24 34.39
N ASP A 305 -2.46 9.06 34.57
CA ASP A 305 -2.75 8.13 35.67
C ASP A 305 -4.25 7.79 35.80
N LEU A 306 -4.92 7.62 34.66
CA LEU A 306 -6.34 7.31 34.54
C LEU A 306 -6.56 5.81 34.36
N ILE A 307 -7.78 5.35 34.69
CA ILE A 307 -8.18 3.96 34.44
C ILE A 307 -8.31 3.76 32.92
N PRO A 308 -7.49 2.87 32.32
CA PRO A 308 -7.54 2.67 30.87
C PRO A 308 -8.78 1.86 30.45
N PRO A 309 -9.21 1.98 29.18
CA PRO A 309 -10.34 1.23 28.64
C PRO A 309 -10.22 -0.28 28.84
N VAL A 310 -11.33 -0.98 28.99
CA VAL A 310 -11.34 -2.43 29.25
C VAL A 310 -10.50 -3.23 28.23
N LEU A 311 -9.83 -4.30 28.69
CA LEU A 311 -9.07 -5.20 27.83
C LEU A 311 -9.99 -6.10 27.01
N LEU A 312 -9.96 -5.93 25.69
CA LEU A 312 -10.77 -6.69 24.73
C LEU A 312 -9.92 -7.80 24.09
N ALA A 313 -9.37 -8.67 24.94
CA ALA A 313 -8.52 -9.79 24.54
C ALA A 313 -9.27 -10.82 23.68
N ASN A 314 -8.58 -11.50 22.77
CA ASN A 314 -9.20 -12.64 22.08
C ASN A 314 -9.38 -13.83 23.05
N LYS A 315 -10.14 -14.84 22.64
CA LYS A 315 -10.47 -16.00 23.50
C LYS A 315 -9.24 -16.68 24.12
N ASP A 316 -8.19 -16.89 23.33
CA ASP A 316 -7.00 -17.61 23.77
C ASP A 316 -6.16 -16.78 24.74
N ASN A 317 -6.01 -15.49 24.46
CA ASN A 317 -5.32 -14.55 25.35
C ASN A 317 -6.09 -14.37 26.65
N ALA A 318 -7.42 -14.22 26.60
CA ALA A 318 -8.27 -14.10 27.78
C ALA A 318 -8.17 -15.34 28.67
N ALA A 319 -8.19 -16.54 28.08
CA ALA A 319 -7.99 -17.79 28.81
C ALA A 319 -6.59 -17.86 29.43
N THR A 320 -5.55 -17.44 28.69
CA THR A 320 -4.16 -17.40 29.18
C THR A 320 -4.01 -16.46 30.37
N ILE A 321 -4.64 -15.28 30.31
CA ILE A 321 -4.63 -14.29 31.39
C ILE A 321 -5.40 -14.80 32.61
N ALA A 322 -6.58 -15.40 32.41
CA ALA A 322 -7.43 -15.89 33.50
C ALA A 322 -6.84 -17.10 34.24
N LEU A 323 -6.07 -17.94 33.54
CA LEU A 323 -5.42 -19.13 34.12
C LEU A 323 -4.08 -18.81 34.80
N ALA A 324 -3.63 -17.56 34.76
CA ALA A 324 -2.36 -17.16 35.35
C ALA A 324 -2.40 -17.18 36.88
N THR A 325 -1.58 -18.02 37.49
CA THR A 325 -1.30 -17.98 38.94
C THR A 325 -0.16 -17.01 39.29
N ASN A 326 0.67 -16.66 38.30
CA ASN A 326 1.71 -15.65 38.39
C ASN A 326 1.64 -14.73 37.16
N THR A 327 1.49 -13.43 37.37
CA THR A 327 1.43 -12.39 36.33
C THR A 327 2.73 -12.23 35.55
N ASP A 328 3.85 -12.76 36.06
CA ASP A 328 5.18 -12.62 35.47
C ASP A 328 5.55 -13.73 34.48
N SER A 329 4.60 -14.57 34.08
CA SER A 329 4.83 -15.57 33.04
C SER A 329 4.98 -14.92 31.66
N ASP A 330 6.04 -15.31 30.94
CA ASP A 330 6.25 -15.00 29.51
C ASP A 330 4.97 -15.14 28.65
N ALA A 331 4.14 -16.15 28.93
CA ALA A 331 2.91 -16.41 28.18
C ALA A 331 1.83 -15.33 28.46
N VAL A 332 1.72 -14.90 29.72
CA VAL A 332 0.79 -13.87 30.16
C VAL A 332 1.23 -12.51 29.64
N GLU A 333 2.53 -12.21 29.73
CA GLU A 333 3.09 -10.97 29.19
C GLU A 333 2.88 -10.89 27.66
N ARG A 334 3.10 -11.98 26.93
CA ARG A 334 2.77 -12.06 25.49
C ARG A 334 1.28 -11.89 25.23
N ALA A 335 0.41 -12.52 26.00
CA ALA A 335 -1.05 -12.41 25.84
C ALA A 335 -1.56 -10.99 26.10
N LEU A 336 -1.00 -10.29 27.09
CA LEU A 336 -1.29 -8.89 27.39
C LEU A 336 -0.80 -7.99 26.26
N LYS A 337 0.46 -8.15 25.80
CA LYS A 337 1.03 -7.39 24.68
C LYS A 337 0.31 -7.61 23.35
N ALA A 338 -0.23 -8.80 23.13
CA ALA A 338 -0.99 -9.15 21.92
C ALA A 338 -2.46 -8.71 21.97
N SER A 339 -2.95 -8.29 23.14
CA SER A 339 -4.33 -7.83 23.33
C SER A 339 -4.41 -6.32 23.19
N ARG A 340 -5.58 -5.80 22.78
CA ARG A 340 -5.83 -4.37 22.63
C ARG A 340 -7.06 -3.95 23.43
N ARG A 341 -7.21 -2.65 23.65
CA ARG A 341 -8.25 -1.99 24.45
C ARG A 341 -8.95 -0.92 23.61
N GLY A 342 -10.02 -0.34 24.15
CA GLY A 342 -10.51 0.97 23.70
C GLY A 342 -11.36 0.97 22.42
N GLY A 343 -11.72 2.17 21.97
CA GLY A 343 -12.68 2.42 20.90
C GLY A 343 -12.23 1.85 19.56
N TYR A 344 -10.94 1.98 19.22
CA TYR A 344 -10.39 1.35 18.01
C TYR A 344 -10.55 -0.17 18.02
N LYS A 345 -10.32 -0.82 19.16
CA LYS A 345 -10.50 -2.28 19.26
C LYS A 345 -11.98 -2.65 19.23
N LEU A 346 -12.85 -1.89 19.89
CA LEU A 346 -14.30 -2.10 19.85
C LEU A 346 -14.85 -2.03 18.42
N THR A 347 -14.51 -0.98 17.66
CA THR A 347 -14.94 -0.83 16.26
C THR A 347 -14.43 -1.96 15.36
N SER A 348 -13.22 -2.50 15.61
CA SER A 348 -12.69 -3.67 14.92
C SER A 348 -13.49 -4.95 15.21
N ILE A 349 -13.88 -5.16 16.47
CA ILE A 349 -14.71 -6.30 16.89
C ILE A 349 -16.11 -6.17 16.28
N CYS A 350 -16.71 -4.98 16.36
CA CYS A 350 -18.02 -4.71 15.78
C CYS A 350 -18.02 -4.92 14.27
N GLY A 351 -16.99 -4.51 13.54
CA GLY A 351 -16.88 -4.84 12.12
C GLY A 351 -16.75 -6.34 11.87
N SER A 352 -16.01 -7.06 12.72
CA SER A 352 -15.95 -8.53 12.60
C SER A 352 -17.30 -9.21 12.88
N LEU A 353 -18.16 -8.61 13.70
CA LEU A 353 -19.49 -9.13 14.01
C LEU A 353 -20.54 -8.70 12.98
N PHE A 354 -20.55 -7.43 12.57
CA PHE A 354 -21.65 -6.82 11.82
C PHE A 354 -21.32 -6.57 10.33
N ARG A 355 -20.05 -6.65 9.94
CA ARG A 355 -19.58 -6.62 8.54
C ARG A 355 -18.33 -7.46 8.37
N ASN A 356 -18.51 -8.76 8.55
CA ASN A 356 -17.41 -9.71 8.48
C ASN A 356 -16.82 -9.75 7.06
N LYS A 357 -15.51 -9.98 6.96
CA LYS A 357 -14.81 -10.19 5.69
C LYS A 357 -15.25 -11.48 4.97
N ASP A 358 -15.69 -12.47 5.73
CA ASP A 358 -16.31 -13.70 5.25
C ASP A 358 -17.83 -13.49 5.23
N ASP A 359 -18.41 -13.47 4.03
CA ASP A 359 -19.83 -13.18 3.79
C ASP A 359 -20.79 -14.22 4.41
N LYS A 360 -20.26 -15.36 4.86
CA LYS A 360 -21.01 -16.40 5.57
C LYS A 360 -20.98 -16.27 7.09
N LYS A 361 -20.20 -15.33 7.64
CA LYS A 361 -20.00 -15.17 9.09
C LYS A 361 -20.56 -13.85 9.62
N GLY A 362 -20.84 -13.84 10.92
CA GLY A 362 -21.35 -12.66 11.62
C GLY A 362 -22.85 -12.47 11.48
N HIS A 363 -23.32 -11.29 11.90
CA HIS A 363 -24.71 -10.90 12.03
C HIS A 363 -25.14 -9.88 10.98
N GLN A 364 -24.40 -9.74 9.87
CA GLN A 364 -24.50 -8.61 8.95
C GLN A 364 -25.91 -8.33 8.41
N ASN A 365 -26.61 -9.34 7.87
CA ASN A 365 -27.95 -9.12 7.32
C ASN A 365 -28.98 -8.83 8.42
N LEU A 366 -28.88 -9.53 9.56
CA LEU A 366 -29.75 -9.29 10.71
C LEU A 366 -29.54 -7.87 11.28
N HIS A 367 -28.29 -7.44 11.38
CA HIS A 367 -27.89 -6.07 11.74
C HIS A 367 -28.52 -5.06 10.79
N CYS A 368 -28.40 -5.25 9.48
CA CYS A 368 -29.00 -4.35 8.49
C CYS A 368 -30.53 -4.23 8.64
N HIS A 369 -31.23 -5.34 8.92
CA HIS A 369 -32.68 -5.31 9.11
C HIS A 369 -33.09 -4.62 10.41
N PHE A 370 -32.42 -4.93 11.52
CA PHE A 370 -32.70 -4.31 12.81
C PHE A 370 -32.43 -2.80 12.77
N PHE A 371 -31.24 -2.41 12.28
CA PHE A 371 -30.87 -0.99 12.23
C PHE A 371 -31.59 -0.21 11.15
N SER A 372 -32.11 -0.83 10.09
CA SER A 372 -33.01 -0.13 9.15
C SER A 372 -34.26 0.38 9.85
N LYS A 373 -34.82 -0.41 10.78
CA LYS A 373 -35.94 0.03 11.61
C LYS A 373 -35.52 1.11 12.61
N VAL A 374 -34.44 0.90 13.37
CA VAL A 374 -33.95 1.87 14.36
C VAL A 374 -33.63 3.22 13.71
N LYS A 375 -32.93 3.21 12.57
CA LYS A 375 -32.57 4.42 11.83
C LYS A 375 -33.82 5.14 11.33
N PHE A 376 -34.80 4.42 10.79
CA PHE A 376 -36.08 5.00 10.39
C PHE A 376 -36.83 5.64 11.57
N ASP A 377 -36.87 4.98 12.73
CA ASP A 377 -37.56 5.50 13.92
C ASP A 377 -36.89 6.79 14.46
N ILE A 378 -35.59 6.99 14.21
CA ILE A 378 -34.83 8.17 14.67
C ILE A 378 -34.80 9.28 13.62
N THR A 379 -34.51 8.96 12.36
CA THR A 379 -34.27 9.95 11.29
C THR A 379 -35.46 10.14 10.36
N GLY A 380 -36.46 9.25 10.40
CA GLY A 380 -37.57 9.21 9.44
C GLY A 380 -37.19 8.65 8.06
N GLU A 381 -35.94 8.22 7.87
CA GLU A 381 -35.44 7.72 6.59
C GLU A 381 -35.12 6.24 6.61
N HIS A 382 -35.60 5.50 5.61
CA HIS A 382 -35.22 4.11 5.45
C HIS A 382 -33.77 3.99 4.98
N SER A 383 -32.93 3.41 5.84
CA SER A 383 -31.52 3.16 5.53
C SER A 383 -31.16 1.71 5.74
N THR A 384 -30.78 1.02 4.67
CA THR A 384 -30.20 -0.34 4.75
C THR A 384 -28.67 -0.31 4.67
N ILE A 385 -28.07 0.81 5.09
CA ILE A 385 -26.62 0.97 5.08
C ILE A 385 -26.02 -0.02 6.08
N LYS A 386 -25.10 -0.85 5.58
CA LYS A 386 -24.32 -1.82 6.36
C LYS A 386 -23.41 -1.09 7.36
N PHE A 387 -23.09 -1.73 8.47
CA PHE A 387 -22.06 -1.27 9.39
C PHE A 387 -20.77 -0.84 8.63
N PRO A 388 -20.00 0.15 9.10
CA PRO A 388 -18.75 0.53 8.44
C PRO A 388 -17.73 -0.60 8.31
N ASP A 389 -16.98 -0.63 7.20
CA ASP A 389 -16.12 -1.77 6.80
C ASP A 389 -14.75 -1.79 7.49
N THR A 390 -14.72 -1.91 8.82
CA THR A 390 -13.46 -1.96 9.58
C THR A 390 -12.66 -3.25 9.34
N SER A 391 -13.26 -4.26 8.69
CA SER A 391 -12.61 -5.53 8.36
C SER A 391 -11.77 -5.47 7.07
N ASN A 392 -12.09 -4.56 6.14
CA ASN A 392 -11.44 -4.47 4.83
C ASN A 392 -10.83 -3.11 4.50
N ASN A 393 -11.29 -2.03 5.14
CA ASN A 393 -10.84 -0.67 4.84
C ASN A 393 -9.79 -0.16 5.84
N ARG A 394 -9.14 0.95 5.48
CA ARG A 394 -8.16 1.67 6.32
C ARG A 394 -8.88 2.44 7.45
N PHE A 395 -8.11 3.21 8.22
CA PHE A 395 -8.54 3.85 9.48
C PHE A 395 -9.83 4.67 9.41
N GLY A 396 -10.18 5.26 8.26
CA GLY A 396 -11.40 6.08 8.12
C GLY A 396 -12.68 5.32 8.50
N SER A 397 -12.77 4.03 8.17
CA SER A 397 -13.95 3.22 8.53
C SER A 397 -14.10 3.00 10.03
N HIS A 398 -13.02 3.16 10.82
CA HIS A 398 -13.11 3.11 12.27
C HIS A 398 -13.70 4.40 12.85
N LEU A 399 -13.46 5.55 12.21
CA LEU A 399 -14.12 6.81 12.59
C LEU A 399 -15.62 6.72 12.28
N ASP A 400 -16.00 6.22 11.10
CA ASP A 400 -17.41 5.94 10.77
C ASP A 400 -18.04 4.96 11.77
N ALA A 401 -17.34 3.88 12.12
CA ALA A 401 -17.83 2.89 13.08
C ALA A 401 -18.01 3.48 14.48
N ALA A 402 -17.10 4.33 14.93
CA ALA A 402 -17.22 5.02 16.21
C ALA A 402 -18.47 5.91 16.24
N ALA A 403 -18.68 6.70 15.19
CA ALA A 403 -19.87 7.54 15.05
C ALA A 403 -21.15 6.68 15.07
N GLU A 404 -21.20 5.59 14.30
CA GLU A 404 -22.38 4.71 14.31
C GLU A 404 -22.65 4.06 15.68
N LEU A 405 -21.59 3.63 16.40
CA LEU A 405 -21.75 3.06 17.75
C LEU A 405 -22.18 4.10 18.79
N VAL A 406 -21.75 5.36 18.67
CA VAL A 406 -22.15 6.44 19.56
C VAL A 406 -23.60 6.84 19.31
N THR A 407 -23.97 7.12 18.05
CA THR A 407 -25.32 7.56 17.68
C THR A 407 -26.40 6.55 18.08
N TYR A 408 -26.10 5.25 17.93
CA TYR A 408 -27.07 4.18 18.20
C TYR A 408 -26.69 3.30 19.39
N HIS A 409 -25.97 3.86 20.37
CA HIS A 409 -25.37 3.13 21.50
C HIS A 409 -26.35 2.18 22.21
N SER A 410 -27.52 2.68 22.61
CA SER A 410 -28.55 1.89 23.30
C SER A 410 -29.12 0.77 22.40
N ALA A 411 -29.32 1.06 21.12
CA ALA A 411 -29.80 0.09 20.15
C ALA A 411 -28.77 -1.03 19.88
N TYR A 412 -27.46 -0.74 19.94
CA TYR A 412 -26.42 -1.77 19.86
C TYR A 412 -26.41 -2.69 21.07
N ILE A 413 -26.63 -2.16 22.27
CA ILE A 413 -26.80 -2.98 23.47
C ILE A 413 -28.01 -3.90 23.29
N GLN A 414 -29.17 -3.34 22.94
CA GLN A 414 -30.40 -4.10 22.70
C GLN A 414 -30.22 -5.17 21.61
N PHE A 415 -29.51 -4.85 20.54
CA PHE A 415 -29.23 -5.79 19.46
C PHE A 415 -28.43 -7.00 19.94
N LEU A 416 -27.42 -6.78 20.79
CA LEU A 416 -26.65 -7.86 21.40
C LEU A 416 -27.49 -8.71 22.37
N GLU A 417 -28.45 -8.12 23.08
CA GLU A 417 -29.41 -8.87 23.91
C GLU A 417 -30.29 -9.78 23.05
N ILE A 418 -30.82 -9.27 21.94
CA ILE A 418 -31.60 -10.06 20.99
C ILE A 418 -30.77 -11.25 20.49
N ILE A 419 -29.51 -11.02 20.09
CA ILE A 419 -28.60 -12.08 19.65
C ILE A 419 -28.34 -13.10 20.77
N ARG A 420 -28.14 -12.64 22.01
CA ARG A 420 -27.91 -13.50 23.17
C ARG A 420 -29.10 -14.44 23.39
N ASP A 421 -30.31 -13.89 23.34
CA ASP A 421 -31.54 -14.55 23.74
C ASP A 421 -32.14 -15.39 22.60
N SER A 422 -31.82 -15.09 21.34
CA SER A 422 -32.30 -15.85 20.18
C SER A 422 -31.56 -17.17 19.92
N LYS A 423 -30.50 -17.48 20.68
CA LYS A 423 -29.69 -18.69 20.49
C LYS A 423 -30.32 -19.90 21.16
N GLN A 424 -30.03 -21.09 20.61
CA GLN A 424 -30.44 -22.37 21.22
C GLN A 424 -29.97 -22.50 22.68
N THR A 425 -28.75 -22.07 22.96
CA THR A 425 -28.25 -21.87 24.32
C THR A 425 -28.05 -20.37 24.52
N PRO A 426 -28.87 -19.71 25.36
CA PRO A 426 -28.73 -18.29 25.61
C PRO A 426 -27.31 -17.94 26.10
N GLY A 427 -26.74 -16.88 25.53
CA GLY A 427 -25.39 -16.42 25.91
C GLY A 427 -24.66 -15.67 24.80
N LEU A 428 -23.71 -14.82 25.20
CA LEU A 428 -22.80 -14.15 24.28
C LEU A 428 -21.58 -15.04 24.02
N ASN A 429 -21.18 -15.17 22.75
CA ASN A 429 -19.87 -15.73 22.44
C ASN A 429 -18.77 -14.72 22.82
N HIS A 430 -17.50 -15.14 22.80
CA HIS A 430 -16.41 -14.28 23.26
C HIS A 430 -16.30 -12.94 22.51
N ALA A 431 -16.53 -12.93 21.20
CA ALA A 431 -16.44 -11.68 20.42
C ALA A 431 -17.62 -10.74 20.74
N GLU A 432 -18.83 -11.29 20.87
CA GLU A 432 -20.00 -10.52 21.28
C GLU A 432 -19.90 -10.03 22.72
N GLN A 433 -19.33 -10.83 23.63
CA GLN A 433 -19.07 -10.42 25.01
C GLN A 433 -18.04 -9.28 25.06
N ASN A 434 -17.00 -9.31 24.23
CA ASN A 434 -16.08 -8.19 24.14
C ASN A 434 -16.76 -6.93 23.57
N ALA A 435 -17.63 -7.07 22.57
CA ALA A 435 -18.41 -5.94 22.06
C ALA A 435 -19.32 -5.37 23.16
N TRP A 436 -20.00 -6.23 23.90
CA TRP A 436 -20.82 -5.86 25.06
C TRP A 436 -20.00 -5.12 26.12
N ASN A 437 -18.84 -5.67 26.49
CA ASN A 437 -17.97 -5.07 27.51
C ASN A 437 -17.48 -3.69 27.06
N GLY A 438 -17.06 -3.53 25.80
CA GLY A 438 -16.62 -2.24 25.28
C GLY A 438 -17.74 -1.21 25.20
N LEU A 439 -18.96 -1.61 24.81
CA LEU A 439 -20.13 -0.72 24.79
C LEU A 439 -20.55 -0.26 26.18
N ASN A 440 -20.32 -1.06 27.23
CA ASN A 440 -20.66 -0.72 28.61
C ASN A 440 -19.48 -0.10 29.40
N ASP A 441 -18.30 0.04 28.78
CA ASP A 441 -17.12 0.60 29.42
C ASP A 441 -17.00 2.10 29.14
N THR A 442 -17.03 2.92 30.19
CA THR A 442 -16.97 4.38 30.10
C THR A 442 -15.74 4.86 29.34
N ALA A 443 -14.56 4.32 29.64
CA ALA A 443 -13.31 4.74 28.99
C ALA A 443 -13.26 4.33 27.50
N THR A 444 -13.77 3.15 27.13
CA THR A 444 -13.93 2.74 25.73
C THR A 444 -14.88 3.68 24.97
N MET A 445 -16.01 4.04 25.58
CA MET A 445 -16.97 4.96 24.96
C MET A 445 -16.45 6.41 24.89
N THR A 446 -15.61 6.83 25.83
CA THR A 446 -14.86 8.10 25.73
C THR A 446 -14.03 8.14 24.44
N GLU A 447 -13.26 7.09 24.16
CA GLU A 447 -12.47 7.03 22.92
C GLU A 447 -13.34 7.04 21.66
N CYS A 448 -14.49 6.33 21.64
CA CYS A 448 -15.43 6.38 20.53
C CYS A 448 -16.00 7.80 20.31
N CYS A 449 -16.32 8.53 21.37
CA CYS A 449 -16.79 9.91 21.28
C CYS A 449 -15.71 10.83 20.70
N VAL A 450 -14.46 10.71 21.16
CA VAL A 450 -13.33 11.49 20.62
C VAL A 450 -13.11 11.22 19.12
N MET A 451 -13.13 9.95 18.71
CA MET A 451 -13.03 9.58 17.30
C MET A 451 -14.18 10.16 16.47
N THR A 452 -15.39 10.20 17.02
CA THR A 452 -16.59 10.78 16.38
C THR A 452 -16.45 12.30 16.21
N LEU A 453 -16.00 13.02 17.24
CA LEU A 453 -15.77 14.46 17.16
C LEU A 453 -14.71 14.81 16.12
N TYR A 454 -13.57 14.11 16.11
CA TYR A 454 -12.53 14.33 15.09
C TYR A 454 -13.04 14.05 13.68
N LYS A 455 -13.87 13.00 13.51
CA LYS A 455 -14.48 12.68 12.23
C LYS A 455 -15.26 13.87 11.68
N LEU A 456 -16.18 14.40 12.47
CA LEU A 456 -17.15 15.40 12.03
C LEU A 456 -16.53 16.80 11.92
N ALA A 457 -15.59 17.14 12.81
CA ALA A 457 -14.92 18.43 12.81
C ALA A 457 -13.81 18.55 11.75
N VAL A 458 -13.08 17.46 11.48
CA VAL A 458 -11.84 17.50 10.69
C VAL A 458 -11.89 16.55 9.49
N ALA A 459 -12.10 15.26 9.74
CA ALA A 459 -11.92 14.24 8.69
C ALA A 459 -12.91 14.37 7.53
N ASP A 460 -14.21 14.54 7.83
CA ASP A 460 -15.27 14.63 6.84
C ASP A 460 -15.16 15.91 5.99
N PRO A 461 -15.03 17.12 6.58
CA PRO A 461 -14.75 18.34 5.82
C PRO A 461 -13.49 18.22 4.95
N TYR A 462 -12.43 17.59 5.47
CA TYR A 462 -11.20 17.37 4.72
C TYR A 462 -11.42 16.45 3.51
N PHE A 463 -12.17 15.35 3.68
CA PHE A 463 -12.54 14.47 2.57
C PHE A 463 -13.40 15.20 1.54
N ALA A 464 -14.42 15.96 1.97
CA ALA A 464 -15.28 16.74 1.08
C ALA A 464 -14.48 17.75 0.25
N ALA A 465 -13.55 18.48 0.89
CA ALA A 465 -12.70 19.47 0.21
C ALA A 465 -11.75 18.82 -0.80
N THR A 466 -11.12 17.70 -0.45
CA THR A 466 -10.11 17.04 -1.29
C THR A 466 -10.69 16.20 -2.43
N HIS A 467 -11.95 15.74 -2.30
CA HIS A 467 -12.64 14.94 -3.33
C HIS A 467 -13.52 15.79 -4.25
N LYS A 468 -13.58 17.10 -4.03
CA LYS A 468 -14.36 18.00 -4.89
C LYS A 468 -13.78 18.00 -6.31
N LYS A 469 -14.67 17.83 -7.30
CA LYS A 469 -14.30 17.83 -8.72
C LYS A 469 -13.59 19.14 -9.09
N GLY A 470 -12.47 19.02 -9.79
CA GLY A 470 -11.69 20.17 -10.28
C GLY A 470 -10.67 20.72 -9.27
N VAL A 471 -10.59 20.14 -8.07
CA VAL A 471 -9.51 20.48 -7.13
C VAL A 471 -8.19 19.89 -7.62
N ASN A 472 -7.16 20.73 -7.65
CA ASN A 472 -5.80 20.35 -8.01
C ASN A 472 -4.94 20.28 -6.74
N HIS A 473 -4.10 19.26 -6.63
CA HIS A 473 -3.29 19.02 -5.43
C HIS A 473 -2.38 20.22 -5.10
N ILE A 474 -1.81 20.88 -6.11
CA ILE A 474 -0.88 22.01 -5.92
C ILE A 474 -1.54 23.25 -5.32
N ASP A 475 -2.87 23.33 -5.35
CA ASP A 475 -3.63 24.46 -4.80
C ASP A 475 -4.06 24.23 -3.33
N LEU A 476 -3.71 23.06 -2.76
CA LEU A 476 -4.14 22.68 -1.42
C LEU A 476 -3.27 23.25 -0.29
N GLY A 477 -2.18 23.96 -0.58
CA GLY A 477 -1.30 24.55 0.44
C GLY A 477 -2.06 25.41 1.47
N PRO A 478 -2.76 26.47 1.03
CA PRO A 478 -3.56 27.32 1.93
C PRO A 478 -4.66 26.56 2.69
N PHE A 479 -5.18 25.47 2.12
CA PHE A 479 -6.17 24.63 2.81
C PHE A 479 -5.54 23.84 3.95
N HIS A 480 -4.33 23.31 3.77
CA HIS A 480 -3.61 22.60 4.84
C HIS A 480 -3.11 23.55 5.94
N ASP A 481 -2.77 24.80 5.61
CA ASP A 481 -2.46 25.82 6.62
C ASP A 481 -3.68 26.08 7.52
N ARG A 482 -4.86 26.27 6.91
CA ARG A 482 -6.12 26.42 7.68
C ARG A 482 -6.44 25.19 8.52
N LEU A 483 -6.19 23.99 8.01
CA LEU A 483 -6.37 22.74 8.75
C LEU A 483 -5.49 22.70 10.01
N ILE A 484 -4.22 23.08 9.89
CA ILE A 484 -3.29 23.14 11.03
C ILE A 484 -3.79 24.16 12.06
N THR A 485 -4.14 25.37 11.63
CA THR A 485 -4.67 26.42 12.51
C THR A 485 -5.98 25.99 13.19
N HIS A 486 -6.86 25.29 12.46
CA HIS A 486 -8.12 24.79 13.01
C HIS A 486 -7.88 23.74 14.11
N ILE A 487 -6.96 22.81 13.93
CA ILE A 487 -6.61 21.84 14.98
C ILE A 487 -6.01 22.54 16.20
N GLU A 488 -5.17 23.56 15.99
CA GLU A 488 -4.62 24.40 17.08
C GLU A 488 -5.74 25.12 17.86
N LYS A 489 -6.76 25.64 17.16
CA LYS A 489 -7.96 26.23 17.77
C LYS A 489 -8.73 25.21 18.62
N LEU A 490 -8.97 24.01 18.10
CA LEU A 490 -9.68 22.95 18.83
C LEU A 490 -8.91 22.47 20.06
N ILE A 491 -7.57 22.47 20.03
CA ILE A 491 -6.75 22.17 21.21
C ILE A 491 -6.87 23.27 22.27
N ALA A 492 -6.90 24.53 21.85
CA ALA A 492 -6.98 25.68 22.75
C ALA A 492 -8.39 25.88 23.34
N THR A 493 -9.43 25.46 22.63
CA THR A 493 -10.84 25.65 23.01
C THR A 493 -11.65 24.39 22.68
N PRO A 494 -11.49 23.30 23.45
CA PRO A 494 -12.19 22.03 23.22
C PRO A 494 -13.71 22.15 23.37
N ASP A 495 -14.20 23.14 24.15
CA ASP A 495 -15.62 23.44 24.32
C ASP A 495 -16.36 23.74 23.01
N LEU A 496 -15.64 24.13 21.95
CA LEU A 496 -16.21 24.24 20.61
C LEU A 496 -16.87 22.93 20.14
N LEU A 497 -16.36 21.78 20.61
CA LEU A 497 -16.88 20.46 20.28
C LEU A 497 -17.75 19.85 21.40
N LEU A 498 -17.54 20.28 22.65
CA LEU A 498 -18.15 19.66 23.83
C LEU A 498 -19.39 20.41 24.33
N ASP A 499 -19.45 21.74 24.17
CA ASP A 499 -20.58 22.57 24.59
C ASP A 499 -21.65 22.62 23.49
N PRO A 500 -22.89 22.17 23.75
CA PRO A 500 -24.02 22.27 22.80
C PRO A 500 -24.35 23.69 22.35
N SER A 501 -23.95 24.71 23.12
CA SER A 501 -24.18 26.12 22.81
C SER A 501 -23.11 26.71 21.88
N SER A 502 -22.01 26.00 21.63
CA SER A 502 -20.96 26.45 20.73
C SER A 502 -21.45 26.47 19.27
N PRO A 503 -21.16 27.55 18.51
CA PRO A 503 -21.54 27.62 17.11
C PRO A 503 -20.78 26.59 16.28
N SER A 504 -21.50 25.78 15.49
CA SER A 504 -20.91 24.70 14.67
C SER A 504 -19.89 25.21 13.65
N GLU A 505 -20.07 26.43 13.14
CA GLU A 505 -19.18 27.09 12.18
C GLU A 505 -17.76 27.29 12.74
N ASP A 506 -17.64 27.41 14.06
CA ASP A 506 -16.34 27.54 14.72
C ASP A 506 -15.69 26.19 15.03
N ALA A 507 -16.48 25.11 15.02
CA ALA A 507 -16.11 23.77 15.44
C ALA A 507 -15.70 22.86 14.26
N THR A 508 -16.12 23.19 13.03
CA THR A 508 -15.80 22.42 11.81
C THR A 508 -14.74 23.11 10.95
N LEU A 509 -13.93 22.32 10.26
CA LEU A 509 -12.84 22.81 9.41
C LEU A 509 -13.32 23.66 8.22
N ASP A 510 -14.49 23.33 7.66
CA ASP A 510 -15.08 24.05 6.52
C ASP A 510 -16.03 25.18 6.94
N GLY A 511 -16.25 25.35 8.24
CA GLY A 511 -17.20 26.32 8.78
C GLY A 511 -18.66 26.02 8.46
N LEU A 512 -18.98 24.77 8.07
CA LEU A 512 -20.33 24.33 7.82
C LEU A 512 -20.92 23.62 9.06
N PRO A 513 -22.25 23.47 9.15
CA PRO A 513 -22.86 22.59 10.15
C PRO A 513 -22.30 21.17 10.07
N PHE A 514 -22.33 20.44 11.19
CA PHE A 514 -21.89 19.06 11.22
C PHE A 514 -22.67 18.20 10.23
N GLY A 515 -21.95 17.38 9.45
CA GLY A 515 -22.58 16.49 8.47
C GLY A 515 -23.52 15.44 9.08
N ASP A 516 -23.34 15.11 10.37
CA ASP A 516 -24.23 14.24 11.15
C ASP A 516 -24.47 14.89 12.52
N GLN A 517 -25.55 15.68 12.61
CA GLN A 517 -25.93 16.36 13.84
C GLN A 517 -26.31 15.37 14.95
N PHE A 518 -26.96 14.26 14.61
CA PHE A 518 -27.35 13.24 15.60
C PHE A 518 -26.15 12.63 16.30
N ALA A 519 -25.04 12.42 15.59
CA ALA A 519 -23.81 11.92 16.18
C ALA A 519 -23.19 12.91 17.18
N VAL A 520 -23.16 14.21 16.87
CA VAL A 520 -22.67 15.24 17.81
C VAL A 520 -23.57 15.36 19.02
N ASP A 521 -24.88 15.43 18.82
CA ASP A 521 -25.87 15.50 19.90
C ASP A 521 -25.75 14.29 20.82
N SER A 522 -25.47 13.10 20.26
CA SER A 522 -25.25 11.87 21.03
C SER A 522 -23.97 11.94 21.86
N VAL A 523 -22.87 12.47 21.31
CA VAL A 523 -21.64 12.71 22.09
C VAL A 523 -21.92 13.67 23.24
N GLN A 524 -22.57 14.80 22.96
CA GLN A 524 -22.88 15.82 23.96
C GLN A 524 -23.82 15.30 25.05
N PHE A 525 -24.80 14.46 24.69
CA PHE A 525 -25.67 13.78 25.65
C PHE A 525 -24.92 12.78 26.55
N MET A 526 -23.86 12.14 26.02
CA MET A 526 -23.01 11.23 26.78
C MET A 526 -21.97 11.96 27.63
N ALA A 527 -21.50 13.14 27.21
CA ALA A 527 -20.39 13.87 27.81
C ALA A 527 -20.47 14.02 29.35
N PRO A 528 -21.62 14.34 29.99
CA PRO A 528 -21.71 14.42 31.45
C PRO A 528 -21.37 13.13 32.21
N ARG A 529 -21.38 11.98 31.53
CA ARG A 529 -21.05 10.66 32.10
C ARG A 529 -19.64 10.19 31.73
N LEU A 530 -18.89 10.99 30.96
CA LEU A 530 -17.56 10.68 30.45
C LEU A 530 -16.54 11.65 31.07
N PRO A 531 -16.06 11.39 32.30
CA PRO A 531 -15.31 12.37 33.10
C PRO A 531 -13.97 12.83 32.50
N HIS A 532 -13.41 12.06 31.56
CA HIS A 532 -12.12 12.34 30.92
C HIS A 532 -12.26 12.66 29.42
N LEU A 533 -13.46 12.99 28.95
CA LEU A 533 -13.70 13.24 27.52
C LEU A 533 -12.83 14.37 26.97
N GLU A 534 -12.74 15.48 27.69
CA GLU A 534 -11.93 16.63 27.30
C GLU A 534 -10.44 16.29 27.26
N ASP A 535 -9.91 15.67 28.33
CA ASP A 535 -8.49 15.30 28.44
C ASP A 535 -8.05 14.41 27.26
N ILE A 536 -8.86 13.40 26.96
CA ILE A 536 -8.59 12.41 25.91
C ILE A 536 -8.77 13.04 24.51
N LEU A 537 -9.73 13.95 24.33
CA LEU A 537 -9.89 14.74 23.10
C LEU A 537 -8.65 15.60 22.83
N ILE A 538 -8.19 16.35 23.83
CA ILE A 538 -7.00 17.20 23.73
C ILE A 538 -5.77 16.34 23.40
N ALA A 539 -5.62 15.18 24.04
CA ALA A 539 -4.51 14.27 23.76
C ALA A 539 -4.53 13.73 22.32
N PHE A 540 -5.71 13.37 21.80
CA PHE A 540 -5.89 12.97 20.41
C PHE A 540 -5.44 14.09 19.46
N LEU A 541 -5.96 15.30 19.64
CA LEU A 541 -5.67 16.44 18.77
C LEU A 541 -4.18 16.85 18.83
N LYS A 542 -3.58 16.84 20.02
CA LYS A 542 -2.14 17.12 20.21
C LYS A 542 -1.25 16.09 19.50
N ALA A 543 -1.68 14.84 19.38
CA ALA A 543 -0.95 13.83 18.62
C ALA A 543 -1.19 13.92 17.11
N THR A 544 -2.38 14.34 16.69
CA THR A 544 -2.72 14.54 15.27
C THR A 544 -2.05 15.78 14.66
N LEU A 545 -1.90 16.88 15.39
CA LEU A 545 -1.29 18.12 14.90
C LEU A 545 0.13 17.93 14.31
N PRO A 546 1.12 17.35 15.02
CA PRO A 546 2.44 17.10 14.45
C PRO A 546 2.41 16.05 13.32
N ALA A 547 1.43 15.14 13.33
CA ALA A 547 1.26 14.18 12.23
C ALA A 547 0.85 14.89 10.93
N TRP A 548 -0.07 15.86 10.99
CA TRP A 548 -0.42 16.67 9.82
C TRP A 548 0.79 17.40 9.25
N LYS A 549 1.55 18.11 10.10
CA LYS A 549 2.79 18.79 9.71
C LYS A 549 3.79 17.84 9.03
N ARG A 550 3.90 16.59 9.51
CA ARG A 550 4.78 15.56 8.93
C ARG A 550 4.31 15.02 7.58
N PHE A 551 3.00 15.00 7.31
CA PHE A 551 2.42 14.44 6.08
C PHE A 551 2.08 15.48 5.02
N THR A 552 2.43 16.75 5.24
CA THR A 552 2.27 17.86 4.29
C THR A 552 3.59 18.58 3.93
N PRO A 553 4.78 17.96 3.93
CA PRO A 553 6.03 18.66 3.64
C PRO A 553 6.07 19.24 2.23
N GLU A 554 5.30 18.69 1.29
CA GLU A 554 5.20 19.19 -0.08
C GLU A 554 4.60 20.60 -0.18
N PHE A 555 3.96 21.12 0.87
CA PHE A 555 3.39 22.47 0.93
C PHE A 555 4.24 23.46 1.73
N ALA A 556 5.44 23.06 2.18
CA ALA A 556 6.33 23.95 2.93
C ALA A 556 6.68 25.23 2.13
N PRO A 557 7.03 26.36 2.78
CA PRO A 557 7.37 27.60 2.09
C PRO A 557 8.53 27.49 1.09
N ASP A 558 9.47 26.58 1.34
CA ASP A 558 10.63 26.26 0.49
C ASP A 558 10.35 25.12 -0.51
N SER A 559 9.11 24.62 -0.57
CA SER A 559 8.73 23.52 -1.47
C SER A 559 8.72 23.93 -2.95
N ILE A 560 8.82 22.92 -3.82
CA ILE A 560 8.67 23.07 -5.28
C ILE A 560 7.32 23.73 -5.60
N ILE A 561 6.24 23.30 -4.93
CA ILE A 561 4.88 23.82 -5.16
C ILE A 561 4.82 25.34 -4.95
N ASN A 562 5.46 25.84 -3.89
CA ASN A 562 5.46 27.27 -3.60
C ASN A 562 6.34 28.07 -4.59
N SER A 563 7.37 27.43 -5.15
CA SER A 563 8.25 28.04 -6.16
C SER A 563 7.65 28.13 -7.58
N LEU A 564 6.53 27.45 -7.84
CA LEU A 564 5.91 27.40 -9.17
C LEU A 564 5.40 28.77 -9.60
N THR A 565 5.74 29.17 -10.82
CA THR A 565 5.18 30.36 -11.46
C THR A 565 3.70 30.15 -11.82
N PRO A 566 2.89 31.23 -11.96
CA PRO A 566 1.50 31.12 -12.40
C PRO A 566 1.33 30.36 -13.71
N ALA A 567 2.26 30.55 -14.67
CA ALA A 567 2.23 29.85 -15.95
C ALA A 567 2.46 28.34 -15.80
N GLU A 568 3.34 27.91 -14.89
CA GLU A 568 3.58 26.49 -14.63
C GLU A 568 2.40 25.83 -13.93
N LYS A 569 1.77 26.53 -12.96
CA LYS A 569 0.57 26.02 -12.28
C LYS A 569 -0.56 25.71 -13.26
N LEU A 570 -0.70 26.50 -14.34
CA LEU A 570 -1.70 26.25 -15.38
C LEU A 570 -1.45 24.97 -16.20
N LEU A 571 -0.22 24.46 -16.23
CA LEU A 571 0.14 23.25 -16.97
C LEU A 571 0.06 21.99 -16.12
N ILE A 572 0.23 22.13 -14.80
CA ILE A 572 0.34 21.01 -13.87
C ILE A 572 -1.06 20.64 -13.38
N SER A 573 -1.44 19.39 -13.58
CA SER A 573 -2.66 18.84 -13.00
C SER A 573 -2.36 17.57 -12.22
N ILE A 574 -2.69 17.57 -10.94
CA ILE A 574 -2.45 16.46 -10.02
C ILE A 574 -3.73 16.19 -9.23
N PRO A 575 -4.30 14.97 -9.29
CA PRO A 575 -5.42 14.60 -8.44
C PRO A 575 -5.02 14.65 -6.96
N PRO A 576 -5.89 15.15 -6.05
CA PRO A 576 -5.61 15.16 -4.62
C PRO A 576 -5.41 13.76 -4.01
N THR A 577 -6.03 12.73 -4.61
CA THR A 577 -6.01 11.35 -4.14
C THR A 577 -5.57 10.39 -5.23
N SER A 578 -5.04 9.23 -4.83
CA SER A 578 -4.68 8.14 -5.73
C SER A 578 -5.81 7.11 -5.89
N ASP A 579 -7.06 7.50 -5.59
CA ASP A 579 -8.20 6.58 -5.50
C ASP A 579 -8.53 5.93 -6.85
N ASP A 580 -8.16 6.55 -7.97
CA ASP A 580 -8.30 5.96 -9.30
C ASP A 580 -7.52 4.64 -9.42
N ASN A 581 -6.32 4.55 -8.82
CA ASN A 581 -5.57 3.30 -8.78
C ASN A 581 -6.25 2.27 -7.86
N GLU A 582 -6.63 2.66 -6.64
CA GLU A 582 -7.30 1.77 -5.67
C GLU A 582 -8.62 1.22 -6.27
N SER A 583 -9.39 2.09 -6.93
CA SER A 583 -10.63 1.77 -7.66
C SER A 583 -10.39 0.80 -8.80
N LEU A 584 -9.33 0.99 -9.60
CA LEU A 584 -9.02 0.12 -10.72
C LEU A 584 -8.59 -1.29 -10.24
N LEU A 585 -7.81 -1.37 -9.16
CA LEU A 585 -7.42 -2.62 -8.51
C LEU A 585 -8.61 -3.33 -7.85
N GLY A 586 -9.52 -2.57 -7.24
CA GLY A 586 -10.80 -3.07 -6.74
C GLY A 586 -11.65 -3.67 -7.88
N GLY A 587 -11.76 -2.95 -8.99
CA GLY A 587 -12.44 -3.43 -10.20
C GLY A 587 -11.85 -4.73 -10.74
N TRP A 588 -10.52 -4.87 -10.76
CA TRP A 588 -9.87 -6.13 -11.16
C TRP A 588 -10.26 -7.29 -10.24
N ARG A 589 -10.31 -7.06 -8.93
CA ARG A 589 -10.69 -8.08 -7.95
C ARG A 589 -12.11 -8.59 -8.19
N ASP A 590 -13.06 -7.71 -8.44
CA ASP A 590 -14.46 -8.09 -8.68
C ASP A 590 -14.64 -8.71 -10.07
N PHE A 591 -13.94 -8.19 -11.07
CA PHE A 591 -13.91 -8.76 -12.40
C PHE A 591 -13.35 -10.19 -12.41
N SER A 592 -12.22 -10.44 -11.74
CA SER A 592 -11.59 -11.78 -11.67
C SER A 592 -12.42 -12.79 -10.88
N ARG A 593 -13.22 -12.35 -9.89
CA ARG A 593 -14.20 -13.20 -9.20
C ARG A 593 -15.34 -13.63 -10.13
N THR A 594 -15.85 -12.70 -10.92
CA THR A 594 -16.97 -12.93 -11.85
C THR A 594 -16.53 -13.70 -13.10
N TYR A 595 -15.33 -13.43 -13.59
CA TYR A 595 -14.77 -13.95 -14.84
C TYR A 595 -13.41 -14.61 -14.59
N SER A 596 -13.41 -15.69 -13.82
CA SER A 596 -12.19 -16.39 -13.37
C SER A 596 -11.28 -16.92 -14.49
N SER A 597 -11.82 -17.13 -15.69
CA SER A 597 -11.03 -17.56 -16.86
C SER A 597 -10.45 -16.39 -17.68
N SER A 598 -10.69 -15.15 -17.27
CA SER A 598 -10.20 -13.95 -17.97
C SER A 598 -8.78 -13.60 -17.54
N THR A 599 -8.09 -12.79 -18.34
CA THR A 599 -6.73 -12.30 -18.06
C THR A 599 -6.74 -10.86 -17.58
N VAL A 600 -5.67 -10.45 -16.88
CA VAL A 600 -5.47 -9.06 -16.46
C VAL A 600 -5.36 -8.13 -17.67
N ALA A 601 -4.68 -8.55 -18.74
CA ALA A 601 -4.55 -7.77 -19.97
C ALA A 601 -5.91 -7.48 -20.62
N HIS A 602 -6.82 -8.46 -20.60
CA HIS A 602 -8.17 -8.27 -21.11
C HIS A 602 -8.96 -7.28 -20.25
N PHE A 603 -8.91 -7.41 -18.92
CA PHE A 603 -9.54 -6.44 -18.01
C PHE A 603 -8.97 -5.04 -18.21
N SER A 604 -7.64 -4.92 -18.16
CA SER A 604 -6.87 -3.68 -18.25
C SER A 604 -7.22 -2.88 -19.51
N GLY A 605 -7.09 -3.48 -20.70
CA GLY A 605 -7.40 -2.78 -21.94
C GLY A 605 -8.88 -2.43 -22.11
N TYR A 606 -9.77 -3.28 -21.62
CA TYR A 606 -11.21 -3.07 -21.69
C TYR A 606 -11.69 -1.96 -20.74
N GLU A 607 -11.25 -2.00 -19.49
CA GLU A 607 -11.61 -1.01 -18.48
C GLU A 607 -10.99 0.36 -18.81
N ALA A 608 -9.72 0.37 -19.26
CA ALA A 608 -9.06 1.58 -19.71
C ALA A 608 -9.78 2.25 -20.88
N TYR A 609 -10.26 1.48 -21.87
CA TYR A 609 -11.01 2.03 -23.00
C TYR A 609 -12.25 2.82 -22.57
N HIS A 610 -12.96 2.33 -21.55
CA HIS A 610 -14.16 2.96 -21.04
C HIS A 610 -13.87 4.14 -20.10
N ARG A 611 -12.90 4.00 -19.19
CA ARG A 611 -12.52 5.08 -18.25
C ARG A 611 -11.83 6.24 -18.98
N ASN A 612 -11.07 5.96 -20.04
CA ASN A 612 -10.35 6.97 -20.80
C ASN A 612 -11.20 7.68 -21.87
N GLY A 613 -12.46 7.26 -22.07
CA GLY A 613 -13.29 7.79 -23.16
C GLY A 613 -12.67 7.54 -24.55
N THR A 614 -11.95 6.42 -24.70
CA THR A 614 -11.19 6.09 -25.93
C THR A 614 -12.10 5.91 -27.15
N GLU A 615 -13.40 5.68 -26.95
CA GLU A 615 -14.41 5.66 -28.01
C GLU A 615 -14.46 6.99 -28.76
N ALA A 616 -14.58 8.13 -28.05
CA ALA A 616 -14.60 9.46 -28.66
C ALA A 616 -13.30 9.78 -29.40
N PHE A 617 -12.14 9.41 -28.83
CA PHE A 617 -10.85 9.50 -29.52
C PHE A 617 -10.84 8.65 -30.81
N SER A 618 -11.34 7.42 -30.73
CA SER A 618 -11.36 6.49 -31.88
C SER A 618 -12.22 7.05 -33.01
N GLU A 619 -13.39 7.60 -32.67
CA GLU A 619 -14.28 8.26 -33.63
C GLU A 619 -13.68 9.54 -34.21
N ALA A 620 -12.89 10.29 -33.42
CA ALA A 620 -12.26 11.51 -33.86
C ALA A 620 -11.02 11.27 -34.77
N LYS A 621 -10.17 10.29 -34.41
CA LYS A 621 -8.81 10.17 -34.95
C LYS A 621 -8.51 8.85 -35.68
N LEU A 622 -9.26 7.78 -35.43
CA LEU A 622 -9.01 6.43 -35.98
C LEU A 622 -10.05 6.04 -37.05
N ARG A 623 -10.13 6.87 -38.10
CA ARG A 623 -11.20 6.80 -39.13
C ARG A 623 -10.84 5.97 -40.36
N THR A 624 -9.58 5.60 -40.55
CA THR A 624 -9.13 4.94 -41.79
C THR A 624 -9.15 3.41 -41.66
N GLU A 625 -9.25 2.72 -42.80
CA GLU A 625 -9.11 1.25 -42.82
C GLU A 625 -7.68 0.83 -42.44
N GLU A 626 -6.67 1.64 -42.74
CA GLU A 626 -5.29 1.38 -42.31
C GLU A 626 -5.17 1.34 -40.79
N ASP A 627 -5.81 2.28 -40.08
CA ASP A 627 -5.84 2.28 -38.61
C ASP A 627 -6.47 0.99 -38.08
N ALA A 628 -7.62 0.60 -38.66
CA ALA A 628 -8.34 -0.61 -38.26
C ALA A 628 -7.48 -1.88 -38.48
N VAL A 629 -6.80 -1.98 -39.62
CA VAL A 629 -5.90 -3.10 -39.94
C VAL A 629 -4.70 -3.14 -39.00
N TYR A 630 -4.08 -1.99 -38.72
CA TYR A 630 -2.96 -1.88 -37.79
C TYR A 630 -3.36 -2.37 -36.38
N ILE A 631 -4.45 -1.84 -35.84
CA ILE A 631 -4.97 -2.21 -34.51
C ILE A 631 -5.24 -3.70 -34.43
N MET A 632 -5.89 -4.26 -35.45
CA MET A 632 -6.17 -5.70 -35.52
C MET A 632 -4.90 -6.55 -35.56
N ARG A 633 -3.88 -6.14 -36.32
CA ARG A 633 -2.60 -6.86 -36.41
C ARG A 633 -1.87 -6.83 -35.08
N LEU A 634 -1.74 -5.66 -34.46
CA LEU A 634 -1.04 -5.50 -33.19
C LEU A 634 -1.74 -6.26 -32.05
N ALA A 635 -3.08 -6.19 -31.96
CA ALA A 635 -3.84 -6.95 -30.98
C ALA A 635 -3.64 -8.46 -31.13
N ARG A 636 -3.58 -8.97 -32.36
CA ARG A 636 -3.32 -10.39 -32.64
C ARG A 636 -1.88 -10.79 -32.31
N ALA A 637 -0.91 -9.93 -32.58
CA ALA A 637 0.48 -10.18 -32.21
C ALA A 637 0.65 -10.26 -30.68
N ARG A 638 -0.01 -9.36 -29.94
CA ARG A 638 -0.04 -9.39 -28.47
C ARG A 638 -0.71 -10.66 -27.92
N ASP A 639 -1.86 -11.05 -28.48
CA ASP A 639 -2.56 -12.31 -28.14
C ASP A 639 -1.68 -13.55 -28.38
N ALA A 640 -0.91 -13.55 -29.48
CA ALA A 640 -0.02 -14.66 -29.84
C ALA A 640 1.32 -14.68 -29.07
N SER A 641 1.68 -13.60 -28.36
CA SER A 641 3.00 -13.45 -27.71
C SER A 641 3.27 -14.45 -26.58
N GLY A 642 2.24 -15.07 -26.02
CA GLY A 642 2.41 -15.95 -24.85
C GLY A 642 2.83 -15.23 -23.57
N ALA A 643 2.70 -13.89 -23.49
CA ALA A 643 3.15 -13.09 -22.35
C ALA A 643 2.67 -13.61 -20.98
N MET A 644 1.41 -14.07 -20.90
CA MET A 644 0.87 -14.64 -19.66
C MET A 644 1.54 -15.96 -19.26
N ARG A 645 1.94 -16.79 -20.24
CA ARG A 645 2.69 -18.02 -19.98
C ARG A 645 4.09 -17.65 -19.46
N LYS A 646 4.79 -16.75 -20.15
CA LYS A 646 6.09 -16.25 -19.72
C LYS A 646 6.06 -15.71 -18.29
N PHE A 647 5.08 -14.86 -17.96
CA PHE A 647 4.91 -14.34 -16.60
C PHE A 647 4.73 -15.44 -15.55
N ARG A 648 3.97 -16.51 -15.85
CA ARG A 648 3.80 -17.63 -14.91
C ARG A 648 5.13 -18.35 -14.68
N ASP A 649 5.91 -18.56 -15.73
CA ASP A 649 7.21 -19.22 -15.66
C ASP A 649 8.18 -18.35 -14.83
N ASP A 650 8.23 -17.04 -15.10
CA ASP A 650 9.05 -16.06 -14.36
C ASP A 650 8.65 -16.00 -12.87
N LEU A 651 7.35 -16.00 -12.57
CA LEU A 651 6.86 -15.99 -11.19
C LEU A 651 7.28 -17.24 -10.42
N LEU A 652 7.21 -18.42 -11.05
CA LEU A 652 7.61 -19.67 -10.42
C LEU A 652 9.14 -19.69 -10.17
N ALA A 653 9.92 -19.24 -11.15
CA ALA A 653 11.38 -19.12 -11.00
C ALA A 653 11.74 -18.15 -9.86
N PHE A 654 11.10 -16.99 -9.80
CA PHE A 654 11.29 -16.00 -8.73
C PHE A 654 10.96 -16.57 -7.34
N LYS A 655 9.83 -17.30 -7.21
CA LYS A 655 9.47 -17.96 -5.95
C LYS A 655 10.47 -19.03 -5.55
N GLN A 656 10.97 -19.79 -6.51
CA GLN A 656 11.99 -20.83 -6.26
C GLN A 656 13.29 -20.20 -5.73
N GLN A 657 13.77 -19.13 -6.36
CA GLN A 657 14.96 -18.40 -5.92
C GLN A 657 14.81 -17.84 -4.49
N ALA A 658 13.62 -17.32 -4.15
CA ALA A 658 13.33 -16.83 -2.81
C ALA A 658 13.35 -17.97 -1.76
N VAL A 659 12.83 -19.15 -2.11
CA VAL A 659 12.90 -20.36 -1.26
C VAL A 659 14.34 -20.79 -1.04
N ASP A 660 15.14 -20.85 -2.10
CA ASP A 660 16.53 -21.31 -2.02
C ASP A 660 17.39 -20.36 -1.18
N THR A 661 17.18 -19.05 -1.34
CA THR A 661 17.84 -18.02 -0.53
C THR A 661 17.42 -18.11 0.95
N ALA A 662 16.13 -18.34 1.23
CA ALA A 662 15.65 -18.51 2.60
C ALA A 662 16.22 -19.77 3.26
N ARG A 663 16.32 -20.88 2.52
CA ARG A 663 16.94 -22.13 2.98
C ARG A 663 18.44 -21.96 3.23
N ALA A 664 19.16 -21.25 2.35
CA ALA A 664 20.56 -20.93 2.54
C ALA A 664 20.78 -20.12 3.83
N LYS A 665 19.99 -19.06 4.06
CA LYS A 665 20.06 -18.26 5.29
C LYS A 665 19.67 -19.04 6.55
N GLN A 666 18.71 -19.96 6.45
CA GLN A 666 18.36 -20.84 7.57
C GLN A 666 19.49 -21.82 7.89
N LYS A 667 20.14 -22.37 6.85
CA LYS A 667 21.29 -23.24 7.01
C LYS A 667 22.47 -22.48 7.62
N GLU A 668 22.80 -21.30 7.11
CA GLU A 668 23.85 -20.43 7.66
C GLU A 668 23.60 -20.13 9.14
N LYS A 669 22.38 -19.72 9.52
CA LYS A 669 22.02 -19.51 10.94
C LYS A 669 22.11 -20.78 11.78
N ALA A 670 21.78 -21.94 11.23
CA ALA A 670 21.89 -23.21 11.92
C ALA A 670 23.37 -23.62 12.11
N ASP A 671 24.19 -23.40 11.09
CA ASP A 671 25.64 -23.66 11.10
C ASP A 671 26.34 -22.70 12.08
N GLU A 672 26.00 -21.41 12.09
CA GLU A 672 26.46 -20.42 13.07
C GLU A 672 26.05 -20.80 14.50
N ALA A 673 24.79 -21.20 14.71
CA ALA A 673 24.31 -21.64 16.01
C ALA A 673 25.02 -22.93 16.47
N ALA A 674 25.28 -23.86 15.56
CA ALA A 674 26.01 -25.09 15.85
C ALA A 674 27.48 -24.79 16.20
N ALA A 675 28.14 -23.90 15.45
CA ALA A 675 29.49 -23.44 15.73
C ALA A 675 29.57 -22.73 17.09
N ARG A 676 28.62 -21.84 17.40
CA ARG A 676 28.52 -21.16 18.70
C ARG A 676 28.35 -22.15 19.85
N ILE A 677 27.51 -23.18 19.68
CA ILE A 677 27.35 -24.23 20.68
C ILE A 677 28.65 -25.03 20.84
N ALA A 678 29.35 -25.36 19.75
CA ALA A 678 30.61 -26.08 19.78
C ALA A 678 31.72 -25.28 20.49
N GLU A 679 31.84 -23.98 20.21
CA GLU A 679 32.76 -23.06 20.91
C GLU A 679 32.47 -23.02 22.41
N LEU A 680 31.21 -22.81 22.80
CA LEU A 680 30.83 -22.76 24.21
C LEU A 680 31.02 -24.10 24.93
N THR A 681 30.87 -25.22 24.22
CA THR A 681 31.12 -26.56 24.78
C THR A 681 32.60 -26.80 25.04
N ALA A 682 33.50 -26.17 24.27
CA ALA A 682 34.94 -26.25 24.47
C ALA A 682 35.44 -25.40 25.66
N VAL A 683 34.65 -24.44 26.14
CA VAL A 683 34.98 -23.63 27.32
C VAL A 683 34.76 -24.44 28.59
N ALA A 684 35.84 -24.74 29.31
CA ALA A 684 35.76 -25.42 30.60
C ALA A 684 35.02 -24.54 31.63
N VAL A 685 33.94 -25.06 32.23
CA VAL A 685 33.18 -24.35 33.27
C VAL A 685 33.99 -24.28 34.57
N ILE A 686 34.31 -23.08 35.03
CA ILE A 686 35.03 -22.85 36.29
C ILE A 686 34.01 -22.51 37.37
N ILE A 687 33.99 -23.30 38.45
CA ILE A 687 33.09 -23.13 39.61
C ILE A 687 33.85 -22.61 40.85
N ASP A 688 35.18 -22.68 40.83
CA ASP A 688 36.05 -22.24 41.91
C ASP A 688 36.10 -20.71 42.00
N ALA A 689 35.60 -20.15 43.10
CA ALA A 689 35.50 -18.72 43.33
C ALA A 689 36.86 -18.00 43.32
N GLU A 690 37.93 -18.63 43.82
CA GLU A 690 39.27 -18.03 43.81
C GLU A 690 39.85 -17.96 42.41
N LYS A 691 39.55 -18.96 41.56
CA LYS A 691 39.96 -18.97 40.16
C LYS A 691 39.16 -17.96 39.34
N LEU A 692 37.86 -17.83 39.57
CA LEU A 692 36.99 -16.85 38.91
C LEU A 692 37.44 -15.40 39.19
N CYS A 693 37.86 -15.08 40.42
CA CYS A 693 38.38 -13.76 40.79
C CYS A 693 39.63 -13.36 39.97
N LYS A 694 40.44 -14.34 39.57
CA LYS A 694 41.70 -14.13 38.82
C LYS A 694 41.50 -14.01 37.30
N LEU A 695 40.31 -14.34 36.79
CA LEU A 695 40.03 -14.23 35.36
C LEU A 695 39.98 -12.76 34.89
N ASN A 696 40.35 -12.53 33.65
CA ASN A 696 40.16 -11.23 33.01
C ASN A 696 38.69 -11.06 32.57
N LYS A 697 38.33 -9.86 32.10
CA LYS A 697 36.96 -9.54 31.68
C LYS A 697 36.46 -10.43 30.52
N ALA A 698 37.34 -10.80 29.59
CA ALA A 698 36.99 -11.63 28.43
C ALA A 698 36.65 -13.07 28.87
N ALA A 699 37.51 -13.68 29.70
CA ALA A 699 37.26 -15.03 30.21
C ALA A 699 36.03 -15.10 31.13
N LEU A 700 35.75 -14.06 31.93
CA LEU A 700 34.48 -13.98 32.68
C LEU A 700 33.27 -13.85 31.76
N ARG A 701 33.43 -13.19 30.61
CA ARG A 701 32.36 -13.07 29.63
C ARG A 701 32.02 -14.42 29.00
N GLU A 702 33.04 -15.21 28.63
CA GLU A 702 32.85 -16.57 28.14
C GLU A 702 32.15 -17.47 29.17
N GLN A 703 32.54 -17.40 30.44
CA GLN A 703 31.87 -18.15 31.53
C GLN A 703 30.40 -17.76 31.71
N LEU A 704 30.06 -16.50 31.45
CA LEU A 704 28.70 -15.99 31.50
C LEU A 704 27.89 -16.44 30.28
N ASP A 705 28.47 -16.40 29.08
CA ASP A 705 27.84 -16.87 27.85
C ASP A 705 27.57 -18.38 27.91
N VAL A 706 28.48 -19.20 28.46
CA VAL A 706 28.24 -20.63 28.71
C VAL A 706 27.02 -20.84 29.62
N ARG A 707 26.94 -20.12 30.75
CA ARG A 707 25.81 -20.24 31.69
C ARG A 707 24.49 -19.75 31.11
N ARG A 708 24.55 -18.76 30.22
CA ARG A 708 23.39 -18.14 29.58
C ARG A 708 22.84 -18.96 28.41
N GLU A 709 23.72 -19.40 27.51
CA GLU A 709 23.35 -19.97 26.21
C GLU A 709 23.39 -21.51 26.22
N LEU A 710 24.39 -22.11 26.87
CA LEU A 710 24.54 -23.57 26.95
C LEU A 710 23.77 -24.16 28.13
N LEU A 711 23.99 -23.64 29.35
CA LEU A 711 23.36 -24.15 30.57
C LEU A 711 21.96 -23.57 30.82
N LYS A 712 21.61 -22.49 30.11
CA LYS A 712 20.31 -21.80 30.19
C LYS A 712 19.88 -21.49 31.63
N GLU A 713 20.81 -21.00 32.46
CA GLU A 713 20.49 -20.66 33.85
C GLU A 713 19.46 -19.53 33.88
N SER A 714 18.31 -19.81 34.48
CA SER A 714 17.10 -18.98 34.39
C SER A 714 17.33 -17.50 34.73
N VAL A 715 18.14 -17.20 35.74
CA VAL A 715 18.38 -15.82 36.20
C VAL A 715 19.36 -15.09 35.28
N ILE A 716 20.48 -15.72 34.90
CA ILE A 716 21.45 -15.13 33.95
C ILE A 716 20.82 -14.96 32.55
N ALA A 717 19.97 -15.89 32.12
CA ALA A 717 19.25 -15.81 30.86
C ALA A 717 18.24 -14.65 30.84
N ALA A 718 17.54 -14.42 31.96
CA ALA A 718 16.60 -13.31 32.13
C ALA A 718 17.27 -11.94 32.34
N THR A 719 18.50 -11.92 32.86
CA THR A 719 19.23 -10.66 33.12
C THR A 719 19.78 -10.06 31.82
N LYS A 720 19.63 -8.74 31.61
CA LYS A 720 20.12 -8.11 30.40
C LYS A 720 21.64 -7.98 30.45
N LEU A 721 22.34 -8.31 29.37
CA LEU A 721 23.81 -8.25 29.32
C LEU A 721 24.39 -6.86 29.64
N LYS A 722 23.63 -5.79 29.40
CA LYS A 722 23.99 -4.42 29.75
C LYS A 722 24.07 -4.15 31.25
N GLU A 723 23.39 -4.95 32.07
CA GLU A 723 23.42 -4.90 33.54
C GLU A 723 24.63 -5.65 34.10
N MET A 724 25.34 -6.42 33.26
CA MET A 724 26.56 -7.18 33.60
C MET A 724 27.74 -6.69 32.75
N LYS A 725 27.95 -5.36 32.74
CA LYS A 725 28.89 -4.69 31.82
C LYS A 725 30.35 -4.71 32.31
N ASN A 726 30.57 -4.71 33.62
CA ASN A 726 31.88 -4.59 34.23
C ASN A 726 32.31 -5.88 34.93
N LYS A 727 33.62 -6.03 35.15
CA LYS A 727 34.23 -7.22 35.75
C LYS A 727 33.57 -7.63 37.09
N PRO A 728 33.30 -6.70 38.04
CA PRO A 728 32.66 -7.04 39.31
C PRO A 728 31.23 -7.57 39.15
N ASP A 729 30.46 -6.99 38.23
CA ASP A 729 29.06 -7.37 37.99
C ASP A 729 28.97 -8.76 37.33
N MET A 730 29.85 -9.05 36.37
CA MET A 730 29.97 -10.36 35.75
C MET A 730 30.35 -11.43 36.79
N LEU A 731 31.35 -11.14 37.61
CA LEU A 731 31.80 -12.05 38.67
C LEU A 731 30.69 -12.31 39.69
N LYS A 732 29.97 -11.26 40.12
CA LYS A 732 28.83 -11.38 41.05
C LYS A 732 27.71 -12.25 40.46
N ALA A 733 27.38 -12.06 39.19
CA ALA A 733 26.34 -12.85 38.53
C ALA A 733 26.73 -14.33 38.40
N ILE A 734 27.98 -14.61 38.02
CA ILE A 734 28.51 -15.98 37.91
C ILE A 734 28.55 -16.67 39.27
N LEU A 735 29.08 -16.01 40.30
CA LEU A 735 29.13 -16.58 41.66
C LEU A 735 27.74 -16.83 42.23
N ALA A 736 26.78 -15.92 42.00
CA ALA A 736 25.41 -16.12 42.41
C ALA A 736 24.76 -17.31 41.69
N SER A 737 25.06 -17.51 40.40
CA SER A 737 24.63 -18.69 39.64
C SER A 737 25.22 -19.97 40.22
N ASP A 738 26.52 -19.98 40.51
CA ASP A 738 27.20 -21.16 41.06
C ASP A 738 26.70 -21.49 42.48
N GLN A 739 26.37 -20.47 43.29
CA GLN A 739 25.75 -20.65 44.60
C GLN A 739 24.33 -21.24 44.48
N ARG A 740 23.52 -20.79 43.51
CA ARG A 740 22.20 -21.38 43.21
C ARG A 740 22.35 -22.83 42.79
N TYR A 741 23.30 -23.13 41.91
CA TYR A 741 23.59 -24.49 41.48
C TYR A 741 24.00 -25.40 42.65
N ALA A 742 24.91 -24.92 43.51
CA ALA A 742 25.33 -25.64 44.72
C ALA A 742 24.18 -25.91 45.70
N SER A 743 23.21 -24.99 45.80
CA SER A 743 22.02 -25.17 46.64
C SER A 743 21.00 -26.18 46.09
N CYS A 744 20.91 -26.34 44.77
CA CYS A 744 20.07 -27.36 44.11
C CYS A 744 20.69 -28.77 44.12
N CYS A 745 22.02 -28.91 44.12
CA CYS A 745 22.73 -30.19 44.00
C CYS A 745 23.11 -30.87 45.34
N THR A 746 22.31 -30.73 46.40
CA THR A 746 22.55 -31.45 47.67
C THR A 746 22.35 -32.98 47.60
N ALA A 747 22.06 -33.53 46.42
CA ALA A 747 22.17 -34.96 46.14
C ALA A 747 23.16 -35.24 45.00
N ARG A 748 24.39 -35.61 45.38
CA ARG A 748 25.57 -36.02 44.58
C ARG A 748 26.42 -34.90 43.94
N ARG A 749 27.73 -34.94 44.28
CA ARG A 749 28.79 -34.12 43.66
C ARG A 749 29.15 -34.68 42.28
N PRO A 750 29.18 -33.86 41.23
CA PRO A 750 29.75 -34.24 39.96
C PRO A 750 31.22 -33.87 39.81
N ARG A 751 31.97 -34.66 39.03
CA ARG A 751 33.42 -34.47 38.78
C ARG A 751 33.76 -34.15 37.31
N ASP A 752 32.78 -34.07 36.40
CA ASP A 752 33.01 -33.72 34.98
C ASP A 752 31.76 -33.17 34.28
N ILE A 753 31.92 -32.59 33.07
CA ILE A 753 30.90 -31.91 32.26
C ILE A 753 29.70 -32.80 31.89
N THR A 754 29.85 -34.12 31.98
CA THR A 754 28.80 -35.10 31.72
C THR A 754 27.70 -35.12 32.78
N ASP A 755 27.93 -34.54 33.96
CA ASP A 755 26.92 -34.44 35.02
C ASP A 755 26.01 -33.19 34.89
N LEU A 756 26.29 -32.26 33.97
CA LEU A 756 25.45 -31.09 33.69
C LEU A 756 24.14 -31.43 32.95
N PHE A 757 23.99 -32.66 32.44
CA PHE A 757 22.79 -33.09 31.71
C PHE A 757 21.68 -33.71 32.59
N CYS A 758 21.83 -33.73 33.92
CA CYS A 758 20.84 -34.34 34.81
C CYS A 758 19.88 -33.32 35.42
N THR A 759 19.05 -32.67 34.60
CA THR A 759 17.86 -31.96 35.08
C THR A 759 16.65 -32.27 34.19
N ASP A 760 16.17 -33.52 34.22
CA ASP A 760 14.81 -33.86 33.72
C ASP A 760 14.28 -35.21 34.24
N ALA A 761 14.46 -35.50 35.54
CA ALA A 761 14.01 -36.78 36.13
C ALA A 761 12.96 -36.65 37.26
N CYS A 762 12.35 -35.47 37.50
CA CYS A 762 11.38 -35.30 38.59
C CYS A 762 9.95 -34.91 38.19
N THR A 763 9.58 -34.86 36.91
CA THR A 763 8.20 -34.55 36.47
C THR A 763 7.57 -35.58 35.52
N LEU A 764 8.10 -36.80 35.48
CA LEU A 764 7.47 -37.92 34.76
C LEU A 764 7.07 -39.05 35.71
N ARG A 765 6.01 -38.81 36.49
CA ARG A 765 5.09 -39.85 36.99
C ARG A 765 3.83 -39.16 37.50
N HIS A 766 2.88 -38.95 36.60
CA HIS A 766 1.42 -39.17 36.77
C HIS A 766 0.70 -38.67 35.52
N TRP A 767 0.93 -39.35 34.39
CA TRP A 767 -0.01 -39.33 33.27
C TRP A 767 -0.46 -40.77 33.02
N LYS A 768 -1.64 -41.12 33.55
CA LYS A 768 -2.38 -42.31 33.12
C LYS A 768 -3.14 -41.93 31.84
N PRO A 769 -2.95 -42.61 30.70
CA PRO A 769 -3.84 -42.43 29.57
C PRO A 769 -5.17 -43.14 29.87
N SER A 770 -6.27 -42.39 29.85
CA SER A 770 -7.61 -42.96 29.87
C SER A 770 -7.87 -43.74 28.57
N LYS A 771 -8.05 -45.06 28.70
CA LYS A 771 -8.63 -45.91 27.65
C LYS A 771 -10.05 -45.45 27.33
N ARG A 772 -10.30 -44.96 26.11
CA ARG A 772 -11.63 -45.08 25.44
C ARG A 772 -11.48 -45.26 23.92
N ARG A 773 -11.52 -46.54 23.54
CA ARG A 773 -12.21 -47.18 22.40
C ARG A 773 -12.39 -46.35 21.12
N ARG A 774 -11.57 -46.64 20.10
CA ARG A 774 -12.04 -46.71 18.71
C ARG A 774 -12.52 -48.15 18.47
N LYS A 775 -13.81 -48.31 18.18
CA LYS A 775 -14.33 -49.53 17.56
C LYS A 775 -14.11 -49.40 16.06
N HIS A 776 -13.46 -50.41 15.49
CA HIS A 776 -13.57 -50.74 14.07
C HIS A 776 -15.00 -51.18 13.76
N SER A 777 -15.50 -50.77 12.60
CA SER A 777 -16.29 -51.65 11.74
C SER A 777 -15.80 -51.46 10.31
N LEU A 778 -15.14 -52.51 9.82
CA LEU A 778 -14.98 -52.80 8.40
C LEU A 778 -16.35 -52.86 7.73
N PHE A 779 -16.47 -52.29 6.53
CA PHE A 779 -17.10 -53.00 5.43
C PHE A 779 -16.35 -52.70 4.13
N SER A 780 -15.99 -53.81 3.49
CA SER A 780 -15.42 -54.05 2.17
C SER A 780 -16.04 -53.22 1.03
N SER A 781 -15.23 -52.84 0.04
CA SER A 781 -15.24 -53.51 -1.28
C SER A 781 -14.32 -52.79 -2.27
N LEU A 782 -13.21 -53.46 -2.64
CA LEU A 782 -12.58 -53.32 -3.95
C LEU A 782 -13.39 -54.19 -4.93
N GLY A 783 -13.74 -53.66 -6.09
CA GLY A 783 -14.50 -54.38 -7.11
C GLY A 783 -14.56 -53.65 -8.44
N VAL A 784 -13.50 -53.82 -9.22
CA VAL A 784 -13.36 -53.91 -10.70
C VAL A 784 -14.56 -53.57 -11.61
N PHE A 785 -14.21 -52.98 -12.77
CA PHE A 785 -14.82 -53.00 -14.11
C PHE A 785 -15.64 -51.78 -14.60
N CYS A 786 -15.19 -51.31 -15.78
CA CYS A 786 -15.67 -50.27 -16.71
C CYS A 786 -15.46 -48.80 -16.33
#